data_AF-A0A5N8XIP5-F1
#
_entry.id   AF-A0A5N8XIP5-F1
#
_cell.length_a   1.000
_cell.length_b   1.000
_cell.length_c   1.000
_cell.angle_alpha   90.00
_cell.angle_beta   90.00
_cell.angle_gamma   90.00
#
_symmetry.space_group_name_H-M   'P 1'
#
loop_
_entity.id
_entity.type
_entity.pdbx_description
1 polymer ?
#
loop_
_entity_poly.entity_id
_entity_poly.type
_entity_poly.pdbx_seq_one_letter_code
_entity_poly.pdbx_strand_id
1 'polypeptide(L)'
;MREQRHDGDTAEPAVGDLPERSQGTPAGVTRRHALQLGAVGVGSLALDVDRAVAADRAEPLTADAQPRERSFDEGWRFHRGDAPGAQDPAFDDGSWRPLDLPHDWSIEDLPYAPAPDGAATSDPSLLVPKEPPTEPAPPPVIGPFDPKNSEGGGSTGYTVGGIGWYRKHFTLPDPAGDDRHHEIRFDGVHQNADVWLNGVHLGFHPYGYTSFAYDLTPHLKPTGTNVLAVRVDNTGRNSRWYSGSGIYRHTWLTATGPVRIPLWGVHVSTPEVGERRAVARVDVSLANLGERPSSASVRVSVRDPRGRVVATAHDPARDLAPDATATARLDLSLKQPALWSPDSPNLYSARTEVLVGGRVVDTLTTTFGIRTLVWNGQVGFLLNGEPVEIMGGNVHHDHGPLGAVALDRSEERRVEILKEAGFNSIRTAHNPPTPALLDACDRLGMLVMDEIFDVWDTGKNPDDYSVHFAQWWERDLRGTVLRDRNHPSVVMWSLGNEITDNTGGRRGAEMAQALRSLDRTRPITLGGGSTHSANDPSWTYVGVGDVHYNANGKTYGQMHEANPDKAMTHNETFPATIHQDITFAAQHTWATGTWVWAAWDYLGESGIGKTAIPPVGTAQTIGDQSVMPGWSISRELHHTWGGFGYPYPYFQANCGDFDLIGQRKPQNHWRAAVTGRSPVELLVERPTPPGTEQVALWWGYYDELASWTWDVEPGKPMTVHVYTPGDSARLLLNGKAVPGGEARAPERSMATFTVPYEPGELTAVATRNGEEIGRKTLRTVGAPAALRLVPDVKDLTTGRDDLAHVLVEVVDSRGRLVPDATVEVTFEVRGAGELAGVGNGNPHNVDSFRQPRRHTWHGKALAILRPAKRPGRLTLTARASGLRSASVTLPVGRPG
;
A
#
# COMPACT_ATOMS: atom_id res chain seq x y z
N MET A 1 37.92 17.85 -52.66
CA MET A 1 37.77 17.89 -54.14
C MET A 1 36.30 17.62 -54.42
N ARG A 2 35.50 18.65 -54.73
CA ARG A 2 35.12 19.08 -56.10
C ARG A 2 34.54 17.91 -56.90
N GLU A 3 33.20 17.87 -57.07
CA GLU A 3 32.46 18.46 -58.22
C GLU A 3 32.68 17.62 -59.49
N GLN A 4 31.70 17.21 -60.32
CA GLN A 4 30.59 17.94 -60.97
C GLN A 4 29.80 16.93 -61.85
N ARG A 5 28.46 16.98 -61.93
CA ARG A 5 27.59 17.47 -63.06
C ARG A 5 27.65 16.60 -64.36
N HIS A 6 26.63 16.42 -65.22
CA HIS A 6 25.39 17.15 -65.56
C HIS A 6 24.50 16.26 -66.49
N ASP A 7 23.17 16.45 -66.42
CA ASP A 7 22.13 16.67 -67.48
C ASP A 7 21.85 15.58 -68.56
N GLY A 8 20.62 15.35 -69.06
CA GLY A 8 19.29 15.94 -68.86
C GLY A 8 18.27 15.29 -69.83
N ASP A 9 16.97 15.35 -69.47
CA ASP A 9 15.74 15.61 -70.27
C ASP A 9 15.54 14.98 -71.67
N THR A 10 14.38 14.46 -72.10
CA THR A 10 12.95 14.77 -71.82
C THR A 10 12.04 13.68 -72.40
N ALA A 11 10.80 13.60 -71.89
CA ALA A 11 9.50 13.40 -72.59
C ALA A 11 8.61 12.25 -72.06
N GLU A 12 7.59 12.66 -71.29
CA GLU A 12 6.39 11.93 -70.88
C GLU A 12 5.28 11.99 -71.98
N PRO A 13 4.27 11.10 -71.95
CA PRO A 13 3.01 11.49 -71.29
C PRO A 13 2.33 10.38 -70.46
N ALA A 14 1.56 10.87 -69.48
CA ALA A 14 0.80 10.23 -68.40
C ALA A 14 -0.26 9.18 -68.82
N VAL A 15 -0.62 8.28 -67.89
CA VAL A 15 -1.94 8.22 -67.19
C VAL A 15 -1.89 7.15 -66.08
N GLY A 16 -2.13 7.57 -64.83
CA GLY A 16 -2.96 6.85 -63.87
C GLY A 16 -2.28 6.07 -62.74
N ASP A 17 -1.99 6.73 -61.61
CA ASP A 17 -1.95 6.08 -60.29
C ASP A 17 -2.77 6.90 -59.29
N LEU A 18 -3.66 6.22 -58.58
CA LEU A 18 -4.42 6.69 -57.42
C LEU A 18 -3.92 5.96 -56.15
N PRO A 19 -4.08 6.56 -54.97
CA PRO A 19 -3.01 6.59 -53.97
C PRO A 19 -3.17 5.59 -52.82
N GLU A 20 -2.03 5.47 -52.13
CA GLU A 20 -1.77 4.90 -50.82
C GLU A 20 -2.97 4.93 -49.85
N ARG A 21 -3.33 3.74 -49.36
CA ARG A 21 -4.25 3.58 -48.24
C ARG A 21 -3.48 3.60 -46.92
N SER A 22 -3.78 4.65 -46.16
CA SER A 22 -3.66 4.76 -44.71
C SER A 22 -4.07 3.46 -44.00
N GLN A 23 -3.15 2.84 -43.26
CA GLN A 23 -3.49 1.93 -42.18
C GLN A 23 -3.57 2.72 -40.88
N GLY A 24 -4.80 3.11 -40.53
CA GLY A 24 -5.14 3.57 -39.18
C GLY A 24 -5.24 2.37 -38.25
N THR A 25 -4.41 2.33 -37.22
CA THR A 25 -4.53 1.41 -36.09
C THR A 25 -5.61 1.97 -35.14
N PRO A 26 -6.68 1.23 -34.81
CA PRO A 26 -7.71 1.72 -33.89
C PRO A 26 -7.23 1.73 -32.44
N ALA A 27 -7.67 2.77 -31.73
CA ALA A 27 -7.52 3.00 -30.31
C ALA A 27 -7.76 1.76 -29.45
N GLY A 28 -6.83 1.51 -28.51
CA GLY A 28 -6.94 0.49 -27.48
C GLY A 28 -8.13 0.75 -26.56
N VAL A 29 -9.06 -0.20 -26.54
CA VAL A 29 -10.17 -0.28 -25.59
C VAL A 29 -9.61 -0.46 -24.18
N THR A 30 -9.91 0.48 -23.28
CA THR A 30 -9.62 0.35 -21.86
C THR A 30 -10.52 -0.73 -21.25
N ARG A 31 -9.95 -1.56 -20.35
CA ARG A 31 -10.58 -2.76 -19.74
C ARG A 31 -11.90 -2.53 -18.98
N ARG A 32 -12.39 -1.29 -18.87
CA ARG A 32 -13.68 -0.97 -18.23
C ARG A 32 -14.91 -1.46 -19.03
N HIS A 33 -14.72 -1.89 -20.29
CA HIS A 33 -15.80 -2.45 -21.13
C HIS A 33 -15.75 -3.98 -21.36
N ALA A 34 -14.75 -4.71 -20.87
CA ALA A 34 -14.61 -6.15 -21.13
C ALA A 34 -15.26 -7.07 -20.06
N LEU A 35 -15.97 -6.51 -19.07
CA LEU A 35 -16.63 -7.25 -17.98
C LEU A 35 -18.15 -7.07 -17.92
N GLN A 36 -18.80 -6.74 -19.05
CA GLN A 36 -20.26 -6.54 -19.11
C GLN A 36 -21.05 -7.44 -20.06
N LEU A 37 -20.43 -8.37 -20.80
CA LEU A 37 -21.17 -9.32 -21.65
C LEU A 37 -20.53 -10.70 -21.61
N GLY A 38 -21.08 -11.58 -20.77
CA GLY A 38 -20.62 -12.96 -20.63
C GLY A 38 -21.65 -13.85 -19.92
N ALA A 39 -22.92 -13.71 -20.25
CA ALA A 39 -23.95 -14.67 -19.89
C ALA A 39 -24.95 -14.82 -21.06
N VAL A 40 -25.38 -16.06 -21.27
CA VAL A 40 -26.42 -16.58 -22.18
C VAL A 40 -25.92 -17.16 -23.51
N GLY A 41 -26.08 -18.49 -23.66
CA GLY A 41 -26.11 -19.14 -24.98
C GLY A 41 -25.73 -20.62 -25.01
N VAL A 42 -26.61 -21.51 -24.53
CA VAL A 42 -26.54 -22.97 -24.70
C VAL A 42 -26.74 -23.35 -26.18
N GLY A 43 -25.97 -24.31 -26.69
CA GLY A 43 -26.19 -24.89 -28.02
C GLY A 43 -25.31 -26.11 -28.29
N SER A 44 -25.87 -27.29 -28.04
CA SER A 44 -25.31 -28.63 -28.29
C SER A 44 -25.07 -28.92 -29.76
N LEU A 45 -23.93 -29.54 -30.09
CA LEU A 45 -23.77 -30.49 -31.21
C LEU A 45 -22.56 -31.40 -30.93
N ALA A 46 -22.87 -32.68 -30.76
CA ALA A 46 -21.93 -33.77 -30.56
C ALA A 46 -21.28 -34.17 -31.89
N LEU A 47 -19.97 -34.46 -31.86
CA LEU A 47 -19.32 -35.38 -32.80
C LEU A 47 -18.19 -36.11 -32.08
N ASP A 48 -18.36 -37.44 -32.00
CA ASP A 48 -17.42 -38.44 -31.51
C ASP A 48 -16.09 -38.41 -32.27
N VAL A 49 -14.97 -38.41 -31.53
CA VAL A 49 -13.76 -39.12 -31.93
C VAL A 49 -13.09 -39.70 -30.69
N ASP A 50 -13.30 -41.00 -30.49
CA ASP A 50 -12.54 -41.84 -29.58
C ASP A 50 -11.04 -41.81 -29.91
N ARG A 51 -10.20 -41.49 -28.92
CA ARG A 51 -8.89 -42.15 -28.75
C ARG A 51 -8.35 -42.00 -27.33
N ALA A 52 -8.12 -43.17 -26.73
CA ALA A 52 -7.73 -43.40 -25.36
C ALA A 52 -6.47 -42.64 -24.92
N VAL A 53 -6.64 -41.79 -23.89
CA VAL A 53 -5.60 -41.45 -22.93
C VAL A 53 -6.13 -41.95 -21.59
N ALA A 54 -5.36 -42.82 -20.93
CA ALA A 54 -5.70 -43.33 -19.61
C ALA A 54 -5.84 -42.13 -18.65
N ALA A 55 -7.08 -41.81 -18.29
CA ALA A 55 -7.39 -40.87 -17.25
C ALA A 55 -6.99 -41.51 -15.92
N ASP A 56 -5.90 -41.01 -15.34
CA ASP A 56 -5.60 -41.22 -13.94
C ASP A 56 -6.78 -40.64 -13.16
N ARG A 57 -7.60 -41.52 -12.58
CA ARG A 57 -8.76 -41.12 -11.80
C ARG A 57 -8.24 -40.34 -10.62
N ALA A 58 -8.53 -39.04 -10.57
CA ALA A 58 -8.43 -38.27 -9.34
C ALA A 58 -9.23 -39.00 -8.27
N GLU A 59 -8.54 -39.56 -7.28
CA GLU A 59 -9.23 -40.03 -6.08
C GLU A 59 -9.99 -38.85 -5.48
N PRO A 60 -11.24 -39.05 -5.05
CA PRO A 60 -11.99 -38.01 -4.39
C PRO A 60 -11.23 -37.59 -3.12
N LEU A 61 -10.96 -36.29 -2.99
CA LEU A 61 -10.51 -35.69 -1.74
C LEU A 61 -11.45 -36.17 -0.64
N THR A 62 -10.92 -36.92 0.32
CA THR A 62 -11.66 -37.30 1.52
C THR A 62 -12.16 -36.02 2.18
N ALA A 63 -13.48 -35.87 2.27
CA ALA A 63 -14.16 -34.69 2.79
C ALA A 63 -14.03 -34.50 4.32
N ASP A 64 -13.01 -35.09 4.95
CA ASP A 64 -12.89 -35.21 6.41
C ASP A 64 -11.49 -34.83 6.97
N ALA A 65 -10.55 -34.35 6.15
CA ALA A 65 -9.29 -33.82 6.66
C ALA A 65 -9.48 -32.34 7.07
N GLN A 66 -9.36 -32.03 8.36
CA GLN A 66 -9.31 -30.64 8.80
C GLN A 66 -8.17 -29.90 8.07
N PRO A 67 -8.38 -28.63 7.66
CA PRO A 67 -7.35 -27.87 6.98
C PRO A 67 -6.12 -27.72 7.88
N ARG A 68 -4.91 -27.82 7.28
CA ARG A 68 -3.62 -27.69 7.97
C ARG A 68 -3.54 -26.40 8.80
N GLU A 69 -4.06 -25.30 8.26
CA GLU A 69 -4.09 -23.99 8.87
C GLU A 69 -5.51 -23.43 8.78
N ARG A 70 -5.95 -22.71 9.83
CA ARG A 70 -7.22 -21.99 9.85
C ARG A 70 -7.03 -20.62 10.48
N SER A 71 -7.80 -19.61 10.04
CA SER A 71 -7.86 -18.33 10.74
C SER A 71 -8.27 -18.56 12.19
N PHE A 72 -7.65 -17.80 13.08
CA PHE A 72 -7.90 -17.80 14.52
C PHE A 72 -8.42 -16.46 15.03
N ASP A 73 -8.88 -15.61 14.11
CA ASP A 73 -9.26 -14.22 14.36
C ASP A 73 -10.59 -14.05 15.09
N GLU A 74 -11.47 -15.05 15.02
CA GLU A 74 -12.81 -14.91 15.56
C GLU A 74 -12.90 -15.12 17.07
N GLY A 75 -13.77 -14.40 17.76
CA GLY A 75 -14.17 -14.73 19.13
C GLY A 75 -13.09 -14.47 20.19
N TRP A 76 -12.41 -13.34 20.09
CA TRP A 76 -11.52 -12.81 21.13
C TRP A 76 -12.29 -11.93 22.10
N ARG A 77 -11.69 -11.70 23.27
CA ARG A 77 -12.11 -10.70 24.26
C ARG A 77 -11.00 -9.70 24.45
N PHE A 78 -11.35 -8.43 24.62
CA PHE A 78 -10.40 -7.33 24.74
C PHE A 78 -10.69 -6.44 25.94
N HIS A 79 -9.62 -5.99 26.58
CA HIS A 79 -9.61 -4.98 27.62
C HIS A 79 -8.54 -3.93 27.33
N ARG A 80 -8.93 -2.65 27.28
CA ARG A 80 -8.00 -1.51 27.18
C ARG A 80 -7.59 -1.09 28.58
N GLY A 81 -6.29 -1.06 28.86
CA GLY A 81 -5.72 -0.92 30.19
C GLY A 81 -4.98 -2.19 30.59
N ASP A 82 -4.13 -2.08 31.61
CA ASP A 82 -3.47 -3.24 32.18
C ASP A 82 -4.43 -4.03 33.08
N ALA A 83 -4.32 -5.36 33.06
CA ALA A 83 -5.16 -6.27 33.83
C ALA A 83 -4.27 -7.29 34.57
N PRO A 84 -3.74 -6.94 35.75
CA PRO A 84 -2.89 -7.85 36.52
C PRO A 84 -3.58 -9.19 36.80
N GLY A 85 -2.91 -10.29 36.50
CA GLY A 85 -3.45 -11.65 36.66
C GLY A 85 -4.24 -12.17 35.46
N ALA A 86 -4.43 -11.37 34.40
CA ALA A 86 -5.15 -11.78 33.19
C ALA A 86 -4.44 -12.84 32.34
N GLN A 87 -3.23 -13.28 32.72
CA GLN A 87 -2.60 -14.49 32.20
C GLN A 87 -3.19 -15.78 32.80
N ASP A 88 -3.81 -15.71 34.00
CA ASP A 88 -4.37 -16.88 34.68
C ASP A 88 -5.61 -17.42 33.92
N PRO A 89 -5.67 -18.72 33.59
CA PRO A 89 -6.85 -19.30 32.96
C PRO A 89 -8.14 -19.15 33.77
N ALA A 90 -8.07 -19.00 35.10
CA ALA A 90 -9.22 -18.78 35.98
C ALA A 90 -9.66 -17.31 36.09
N PHE A 91 -8.91 -16.36 35.50
CA PHE A 91 -9.28 -14.95 35.50
C PHE A 91 -10.64 -14.72 34.82
N ASP A 92 -11.53 -13.98 35.49
CA ASP A 92 -12.85 -13.63 34.96
C ASP A 92 -12.76 -12.48 33.96
N ASP A 93 -12.84 -12.83 32.67
CA ASP A 93 -12.92 -11.90 31.55
C ASP A 93 -14.35 -11.77 31.01
N GLY A 94 -15.37 -12.13 31.81
CA GLY A 94 -16.79 -12.07 31.42
C GLY A 94 -17.28 -10.68 31.04
N SER A 95 -16.64 -9.63 31.59
CA SER A 95 -16.95 -8.23 31.31
C SER A 95 -16.16 -7.63 30.15
N TRP A 96 -15.20 -8.36 29.58
CA TRP A 96 -14.35 -7.86 28.50
C TRP A 96 -15.11 -7.78 27.18
N ARG A 97 -14.73 -6.83 26.32
CA ARG A 97 -15.43 -6.59 25.05
C ARG A 97 -15.17 -7.75 24.08
N PRO A 98 -16.20 -8.44 23.56
CA PRO A 98 -16.00 -9.43 22.50
C PRO A 98 -15.66 -8.72 21.18
N LEU A 99 -14.69 -9.27 20.43
CA LEU A 99 -14.35 -8.79 19.09
C LEU A 99 -13.76 -9.90 18.22
N ASP A 100 -13.71 -9.62 16.91
CA ASP A 100 -12.92 -10.39 15.96
C ASP A 100 -11.71 -9.56 15.55
N LEU A 101 -10.57 -10.23 15.41
CA LEU A 101 -9.35 -9.66 14.86
C LEU A 101 -9.46 -9.49 13.32
N PRO A 102 -8.51 -8.77 12.69
CA PRO A 102 -7.56 -7.83 13.29
C PRO A 102 -8.24 -6.67 14.04
N HIS A 103 -7.51 -6.10 15.02
CA HIS A 103 -7.99 -5.03 15.88
C HIS A 103 -6.90 -4.03 16.25
N ASP A 104 -7.27 -2.75 16.19
CA ASP A 104 -6.48 -1.60 16.60
C ASP A 104 -7.32 -0.73 17.53
N TRP A 105 -6.92 -0.59 18.80
CA TRP A 105 -7.66 0.23 19.76
C TRP A 105 -7.28 1.70 19.73
N SER A 106 -6.15 2.07 19.10
CA SER A 106 -5.69 3.47 19.04
C SER A 106 -6.59 4.31 18.13
N ILE A 107 -7.26 3.70 17.15
CA ILE A 107 -8.18 4.40 16.24
C ILE A 107 -9.60 4.54 16.78
N GLU A 108 -9.89 3.88 17.91
CA GLU A 108 -11.20 3.97 18.55
C GLU A 108 -11.34 5.23 19.40
N ASP A 109 -12.57 5.65 19.61
CA ASP A 109 -12.87 6.75 20.53
C ASP A 109 -12.31 6.45 21.92
N LEU A 110 -11.62 7.44 22.50
CA LEU A 110 -11.10 7.32 23.85
C LEU A 110 -12.27 7.15 24.83
N PRO A 111 -12.20 6.21 25.79
CA PRO A 111 -13.31 5.97 26.73
C PRO A 111 -13.69 7.19 27.57
N TYR A 112 -12.77 8.16 27.69
CA TYR A 112 -12.93 9.41 28.41
C TYR A 112 -13.09 10.62 27.47
N ALA A 113 -13.11 10.43 26.14
CA ALA A 113 -13.51 11.50 25.24
C ALA A 113 -14.95 11.91 25.59
N PRO A 114 -15.24 13.21 25.69
CA PRO A 114 -16.61 13.67 25.93
C PRO A 114 -17.56 13.07 24.88
N ALA A 115 -18.75 12.66 25.34
CA ALA A 115 -19.78 12.14 24.44
C ALA A 115 -20.08 13.18 23.35
N PRO A 116 -20.27 12.77 22.09
CA PRO A 116 -20.05 13.65 20.96
C PRO A 116 -21.27 14.56 20.75
N ASP A 117 -21.16 15.83 21.10
CA ASP A 117 -21.95 16.90 20.49
C ASP A 117 -21.17 17.57 19.34
N GLY A 118 -20.61 16.75 18.43
CA GLY A 118 -20.51 17.01 16.98
C GLY A 118 -19.91 18.31 16.44
N ALA A 119 -19.35 19.20 17.25
CA ALA A 119 -19.07 20.58 16.85
C ALA A 119 -17.58 20.93 16.81
N ALA A 120 -16.68 19.95 16.83
CA ALA A 120 -15.23 20.21 16.82
C ALA A 120 -14.77 21.00 15.58
N THR A 121 -15.54 20.94 14.49
CA THR A 121 -15.32 21.78 13.31
C THR A 121 -16.66 22.33 12.79
N SER A 122 -17.19 23.36 13.45
CA SER A 122 -18.30 24.14 12.89
C SER A 122 -17.91 24.89 11.59
N ASP A 123 -16.62 24.90 11.25
CA ASP A 123 -16.08 25.34 9.98
C ASP A 123 -14.87 24.48 9.55
N PRO A 124 -15.09 23.29 8.93
CA PRO A 124 -14.02 22.45 8.40
C PRO A 124 -13.33 23.06 7.18
N SER A 125 -13.80 24.22 6.69
CA SER A 125 -13.31 24.87 5.47
C SER A 125 -12.15 25.83 5.70
N LEU A 126 -11.77 26.09 6.95
CA LEU A 126 -10.63 26.95 7.27
C LEU A 126 -9.33 26.30 6.81
N LEU A 127 -8.96 26.65 5.57
CA LEU A 127 -7.66 26.46 4.93
C LEU A 127 -6.48 26.72 5.87
N VAL A 128 -6.67 27.59 6.87
CA VAL A 128 -5.88 27.73 8.07
C VAL A 128 -6.87 28.23 9.14
N PRO A 129 -6.93 27.67 10.37
CA PRO A 129 -7.47 28.44 11.47
C PRO A 129 -6.67 29.74 11.48
N LYS A 130 -7.29 30.90 11.19
CA LYS A 130 -6.63 32.24 11.24
C LYS A 130 -5.53 32.16 12.28
N GLU A 131 -4.23 32.30 11.97
CA GLU A 131 -3.24 32.26 13.05
C GLU A 131 -3.22 33.66 13.72
N PRO A 132 -3.51 33.77 15.04
CA PRO A 132 -3.91 32.73 15.99
C PRO A 132 -5.41 32.41 15.94
N PRO A 133 -5.81 31.12 16.14
CA PRO A 133 -7.15 30.61 15.83
C PRO A 133 -8.22 31.55 16.33
N THR A 134 -9.06 32.07 15.45
CA THR A 134 -10.32 32.64 15.90
C THR A 134 -11.18 31.50 16.42
N GLU A 135 -11.63 31.65 17.67
CA GLU A 135 -12.57 30.77 18.35
C GLU A 135 -13.67 30.21 17.42
N PRO A 136 -14.06 28.93 17.61
CA PRO A 136 -13.64 28.03 18.68
C PRO A 136 -12.37 27.20 18.33
N ALA A 137 -11.49 27.01 19.31
CA ALA A 137 -10.37 26.07 19.21
C ALA A 137 -10.89 24.61 19.12
N PRO A 138 -10.18 23.70 18.42
CA PRO A 138 -10.57 22.30 18.39
C PRO A 138 -10.58 21.72 19.82
N PRO A 139 -11.49 20.79 20.14
CA PRO A 139 -11.55 20.18 21.46
C PRO A 139 -10.24 19.45 21.76
N PRO A 140 -9.72 19.53 22.99
CA PRO A 140 -8.44 18.94 23.35
C PRO A 140 -8.48 17.42 23.42
N VAL A 141 -9.66 16.80 23.42
CA VAL A 141 -9.86 15.35 23.35
C VAL A 141 -11.08 15.06 22.50
N ILE A 142 -10.92 14.33 21.40
CA ILE A 142 -12.01 13.94 20.51
C ILE A 142 -11.67 12.67 19.75
N GLY A 143 -12.63 11.75 19.68
CA GLY A 143 -12.43 10.47 19.02
C GLY A 143 -11.17 9.78 19.55
N PRO A 144 -10.22 9.37 18.69
CA PRO A 144 -8.96 8.76 19.11
C PRO A 144 -7.89 9.74 19.59
N PHE A 145 -8.12 11.06 19.48
CA PHE A 145 -7.09 12.08 19.61
C PHE A 145 -7.04 12.71 21.01
N ASP A 146 -5.85 12.78 21.60
CA ASP A 146 -5.56 13.48 22.85
C ASP A 146 -4.12 14.05 22.81
N PRO A 147 -3.92 15.30 22.36
CA PRO A 147 -2.60 15.95 22.36
C PRO A 147 -1.89 16.03 23.72
N LYS A 148 -2.59 15.85 24.84
CA LYS A 148 -1.98 15.89 26.18
C LYS A 148 -1.44 14.52 26.58
N ASN A 149 -2.18 13.45 26.30
CA ASN A 149 -1.83 12.09 26.75
C ASN A 149 -1.19 11.23 25.64
N SER A 150 -1.12 11.71 24.41
CA SER A 150 -0.39 11.06 23.32
C SER A 150 1.12 11.25 23.48
N GLU A 151 1.82 10.22 23.99
CA GLU A 151 3.29 10.22 24.15
C GLU A 151 4.03 10.58 22.85
N GLY A 152 3.58 10.02 21.71
CA GLY A 152 4.18 10.27 20.40
C GLY A 152 3.81 11.62 19.77
N GLY A 153 2.88 12.40 20.37
CA GLY A 153 2.42 13.68 19.85
C GLY A 153 2.08 13.65 18.34
N GLY A 154 2.57 14.63 17.59
CA GLY A 154 2.34 14.73 16.15
C GLY A 154 2.95 13.58 15.32
N SER A 155 3.97 12.88 15.83
CA SER A 155 4.55 11.70 15.17
C SER A 155 3.52 10.59 15.01
N THR A 156 2.70 10.33 16.04
CA THR A 156 1.68 9.27 16.03
C THR A 156 0.26 9.82 15.81
N GLY A 157 0.15 11.01 15.22
CA GLY A 157 -1.14 11.62 14.87
C GLY A 157 -1.98 11.99 16.09
N TYR A 158 -1.34 12.25 17.24
CA TYR A 158 -1.98 12.54 18.52
C TYR A 158 -2.89 11.43 19.07
N THR A 159 -2.73 10.19 18.58
CA THR A 159 -3.48 9.02 19.07
C THR A 159 -2.84 8.41 20.31
N VAL A 160 -3.66 7.76 21.15
CA VAL A 160 -3.20 7.21 22.43
C VAL A 160 -3.10 5.68 22.37
N GLY A 161 -1.88 5.16 22.56
CA GLY A 161 -1.61 3.73 22.70
C GLY A 161 -1.93 3.20 24.10
N GLY A 162 -0.89 2.88 24.87
CA GLY A 162 -0.98 2.32 26.23
C GLY A 162 -0.89 0.80 26.27
N ILE A 163 -1.40 0.20 27.34
CA ILE A 163 -1.44 -1.26 27.53
C ILE A 163 -2.83 -1.78 27.15
N GLY A 164 -2.89 -2.95 26.51
CA GLY A 164 -4.12 -3.67 26.23
C GLY A 164 -3.94 -5.18 26.38
N TRP A 165 -5.03 -5.86 26.68
CA TRP A 165 -5.07 -7.31 26.83
C TRP A 165 -6.10 -7.96 25.92
N TYR A 166 -5.73 -9.10 25.36
CA TYR A 166 -6.61 -9.98 24.60
C TYR A 166 -6.68 -11.36 25.27
N ARG A 167 -7.87 -11.96 25.29
CA ARG A 167 -8.06 -13.34 25.75
C ARG A 167 -8.92 -14.11 24.76
N LYS A 168 -8.57 -15.37 24.53
CA LYS A 168 -9.33 -16.28 23.68
C LYS A 168 -9.51 -17.63 24.36
N HIS A 169 -10.77 -18.05 24.43
CA HIS A 169 -11.17 -19.34 24.94
C HIS A 169 -11.45 -20.26 23.76
N PHE A 170 -10.86 -21.46 23.75
CA PHE A 170 -11.08 -22.42 22.68
C PHE A 170 -10.97 -23.87 23.17
N THR A 171 -11.62 -24.78 22.45
CA THR A 171 -11.52 -26.23 22.66
C THR A 171 -10.86 -26.86 21.43
N LEU A 172 -10.18 -27.99 21.63
CA LEU A 172 -9.69 -28.78 20.51
C LEU A 172 -10.84 -29.58 19.88
N PRO A 173 -10.88 -29.76 18.55
CA PRO A 173 -11.96 -30.49 17.88
C PRO A 173 -12.01 -31.98 18.20
N ASP A 174 -10.86 -32.62 18.49
CA ASP A 174 -10.75 -34.04 18.84
C ASP A 174 -9.99 -34.24 20.17
N PRO A 175 -10.69 -34.20 21.32
CA PRO A 175 -10.06 -34.23 22.65
C PRO A 175 -9.38 -35.55 23.07
N ALA A 176 -9.61 -36.66 22.34
CA ALA A 176 -9.25 -38.01 22.78
C ALA A 176 -8.24 -38.73 21.86
N GLY A 177 -7.96 -38.18 20.67
CA GLY A 177 -7.06 -38.81 19.68
C GLY A 177 -6.12 -37.85 18.94
N ASP A 178 -6.07 -36.56 19.29
CA ASP A 178 -5.27 -35.58 18.57
C ASP A 178 -3.79 -35.61 19.01
N ASP A 179 -2.96 -36.33 18.25
CA ASP A 179 -1.49 -36.40 18.39
C ASP A 179 -0.76 -35.32 17.57
N ARG A 180 -1.49 -34.32 17.06
CA ARG A 180 -0.93 -33.26 16.22
C ARG A 180 -0.22 -32.19 17.04
N HIS A 181 0.81 -31.62 16.42
CA HIS A 181 1.42 -30.38 16.86
C HIS A 181 0.57 -29.18 16.46
N HIS A 182 0.34 -28.28 17.41
CA HIS A 182 -0.48 -27.10 17.27
C HIS A 182 0.37 -25.84 17.45
N GLU A 183 0.31 -24.93 16.49
CA GLU A 183 1.10 -23.70 16.46
C GLU A 183 0.17 -22.50 16.24
N ILE A 184 0.29 -21.46 17.07
CA ILE A 184 -0.35 -20.17 16.84
C ILE A 184 0.64 -19.24 16.15
N ARG A 185 0.24 -18.68 15.01
CA ARG A 185 0.97 -17.61 14.33
C ARG A 185 0.23 -16.29 14.49
N PHE A 186 0.97 -15.23 14.77
CA PHE A 186 0.53 -13.84 14.67
C PHE A 186 1.25 -13.21 13.50
N ASP A 187 0.51 -12.61 12.55
CA ASP A 187 1.15 -11.93 11.42
C ASP A 187 1.73 -10.56 11.80
N GLY A 188 1.31 -10.01 12.95
CA GLY A 188 1.90 -8.84 13.62
C GLY A 188 1.06 -8.37 14.81
N VAL A 189 1.73 -7.92 15.87
CA VAL A 189 1.13 -7.37 17.10
C VAL A 189 1.91 -6.13 17.49
N HIS A 190 1.28 -4.95 17.49
CA HIS A 190 1.97 -3.69 17.77
C HIS A 190 1.66 -3.20 19.19
N GLN A 191 2.61 -3.20 20.13
CA GLN A 191 3.90 -3.89 20.10
C GLN A 191 4.27 -4.44 21.49
N ASN A 192 5.47 -4.98 21.68
CA ASN A 192 5.92 -5.57 22.95
C ASN A 192 4.90 -6.59 23.49
N ALA A 193 4.65 -7.63 22.69
CA ALA A 193 3.64 -8.62 22.98
C ALA A 193 4.18 -9.72 23.89
N ASP A 194 3.48 -10.00 25.00
CA ASP A 194 3.67 -11.20 25.79
C ASP A 194 2.49 -12.16 25.59
N VAL A 195 2.77 -13.45 25.42
CA VAL A 195 1.75 -14.46 25.11
C VAL A 195 1.78 -15.58 26.14
N TRP A 196 0.60 -16.00 26.61
CA TRP A 196 0.42 -17.11 27.53
C TRP A 196 -0.63 -18.10 27.04
N LEU A 197 -0.39 -19.39 27.24
CA LEU A 197 -1.40 -20.44 27.12
C LEU A 197 -1.60 -21.10 28.49
N ASN A 198 -2.84 -21.09 28.98
CA ASN A 198 -3.22 -21.72 30.24
C ASN A 198 -2.35 -21.27 31.43
N GLY A 199 -1.92 -20.00 31.45
CA GLY A 199 -1.06 -19.44 32.49
C GLY A 199 0.44 -19.65 32.27
N VAL A 200 0.85 -20.46 31.28
CA VAL A 200 2.25 -20.66 30.92
C VAL A 200 2.67 -19.58 29.92
N HIS A 201 3.75 -18.85 30.22
CA HIS A 201 4.32 -17.85 29.32
C HIS A 201 5.01 -18.54 28.15
N LEU A 202 4.53 -18.30 26.94
CA LEU A 202 5.09 -18.85 25.70
C LEU A 202 6.27 -18.01 25.21
N GLY A 203 6.19 -16.69 25.41
CA GLY A 203 7.30 -15.78 25.12
C GLY A 203 6.88 -14.33 24.96
N PHE A 204 7.91 -13.54 24.66
CA PHE A 204 7.86 -12.12 24.35
C PHE A 204 8.23 -11.89 22.88
N HIS A 205 7.60 -10.90 22.23
CA HIS A 205 7.95 -10.45 20.88
C HIS A 205 7.89 -8.91 20.79
N PRO A 206 9.03 -8.21 20.67
CA PRO A 206 9.06 -6.75 20.71
C PRO A 206 8.60 -6.09 19.42
N TYR A 207 9.06 -6.60 18.26
CA TYR A 207 8.90 -5.86 17.02
C TYR A 207 7.48 -5.96 16.48
N GLY A 208 6.82 -4.81 16.34
CA GLY A 208 5.40 -4.79 16.01
C GLY A 208 5.03 -5.19 14.57
N TYR A 209 6.01 -5.41 13.69
CA TYR A 209 5.77 -5.60 12.26
C TYR A 209 6.15 -6.98 11.73
N THR A 210 6.84 -7.80 12.50
CA THR A 210 7.22 -9.15 12.09
C THR A 210 6.22 -10.19 12.55
N SER A 211 6.04 -11.21 11.73
CA SER A 211 5.23 -12.37 12.08
C SER A 211 6.03 -13.31 13.00
N PHE A 212 5.35 -13.90 13.97
CA PHE A 212 5.95 -14.85 14.92
C PHE A 212 4.97 -15.96 15.29
N ALA A 213 5.48 -17.07 15.79
CA ALA A 213 4.68 -18.22 16.16
C ALA A 213 5.17 -18.89 17.45
N TYR A 214 4.26 -19.57 18.15
CA TYR A 214 4.54 -20.37 19.32
C TYR A 214 3.90 -21.76 19.20
N ASP A 215 4.65 -22.78 19.62
CA ASP A 215 4.11 -24.14 19.80
C ASP A 215 3.22 -24.16 21.05
N LEU A 216 1.96 -24.54 20.85
CA LEU A 216 0.97 -24.68 21.90
C LEU A 216 0.96 -26.08 22.51
N THR A 217 1.44 -27.08 21.75
CA THR A 217 1.31 -28.51 22.04
C THR A 217 1.72 -28.89 23.46
N PRO A 218 2.86 -28.42 24.01
CA PRO A 218 3.30 -28.80 25.36
C PRO A 218 2.38 -28.33 26.50
N HIS A 219 1.52 -27.35 26.23
CA HIS A 219 0.69 -26.68 27.25
C HIS A 219 -0.81 -26.73 26.96
N LEU A 220 -1.21 -27.41 25.87
CA LEU A 220 -2.60 -27.62 25.54
C LEU A 220 -3.25 -28.61 26.52
N LYS A 221 -4.46 -28.28 26.93
CA LYS A 221 -5.36 -29.22 27.57
C LYS A 221 -6.06 -30.02 26.48
N PRO A 222 -5.89 -31.36 26.44
CA PRO A 222 -6.53 -32.18 25.42
C PRO A 222 -8.06 -32.14 25.57
N THR A 223 -8.56 -32.08 26.81
CA THR A 223 -9.99 -31.95 27.12
C THR A 223 -10.28 -30.63 27.82
N GLY A 224 -11.48 -30.07 27.59
CA GLY A 224 -11.91 -28.82 28.20
C GLY A 224 -11.43 -27.56 27.47
N THR A 225 -11.53 -26.42 28.15
CA THR A 225 -11.22 -25.10 27.58
C THR A 225 -9.74 -24.73 27.78
N ASN A 226 -9.11 -24.33 26.68
CA ASN A 226 -7.81 -23.67 26.63
C ASN A 226 -8.00 -22.15 26.62
N VAL A 227 -7.12 -21.43 27.30
CA VAL A 227 -7.14 -19.97 27.38
C VAL A 227 -5.81 -19.42 26.87
N LEU A 228 -5.87 -18.69 25.76
CA LEU A 228 -4.75 -17.88 25.26
C LEU A 228 -4.92 -16.45 25.78
N ALA A 229 -3.87 -15.86 26.34
CA ALA A 229 -3.84 -14.47 26.79
C ALA A 229 -2.68 -13.74 26.10
N VAL A 230 -2.91 -12.51 25.66
CA VAL A 230 -1.90 -11.65 25.03
C VAL A 230 -1.94 -10.28 25.69
N ARG A 231 -0.81 -9.86 26.26
CA ARG A 231 -0.61 -8.47 26.73
C ARG A 231 0.15 -7.74 25.65
N VAL A 232 -0.29 -6.53 25.33
CA VAL A 232 0.35 -5.66 24.34
C VAL A 232 0.67 -4.33 25.01
N ASP A 233 1.90 -3.86 24.86
CA ASP A 233 2.41 -2.65 25.51
C ASP A 233 2.95 -1.66 24.48
N ASN A 234 2.11 -0.70 24.12
CA ASN A 234 2.46 0.41 23.23
C ASN A 234 2.56 1.73 24.03
N THR A 235 3.32 1.70 25.13
CA THR A 235 3.69 2.90 25.88
C THR A 235 4.96 3.54 25.33
N GLY A 236 5.14 4.85 25.55
CA GLY A 236 6.35 5.59 25.18
C GLY A 236 6.37 6.18 23.78
N ARG A 237 7.53 6.75 23.42
CA ARG A 237 7.78 7.43 22.13
C ARG A 237 8.54 6.49 21.21
N ASN A 238 7.80 5.65 20.51
CA ASN A 238 8.33 4.45 19.87
C ASN A 238 8.14 4.38 18.34
N SER A 239 7.61 5.43 17.71
CA SER A 239 7.38 5.51 16.26
C SER A 239 7.42 6.96 15.73
N ARG A 240 7.75 7.14 14.45
CA ARG A 240 7.64 8.43 13.74
C ARG A 240 6.29 8.65 13.07
N TRP A 241 5.57 7.57 12.76
CA TRP A 241 4.24 7.57 12.15
C TRP A 241 3.23 6.87 13.07
N TYR A 242 1.94 6.93 12.74
CA TYR A 242 0.91 6.17 13.43
C TYR A 242 1.15 4.66 13.32
N SER A 243 1.39 4.00 14.45
CA SER A 243 1.61 2.56 14.47
C SER A 243 0.35 1.72 14.68
N GLY A 244 -0.67 2.31 15.32
CA GLY A 244 -1.78 1.57 15.90
C GLY A 244 -1.37 0.79 17.16
N SER A 245 -2.34 0.16 17.83
CA SER A 245 -2.06 -0.70 18.97
C SER A 245 -2.93 -1.96 18.98
N GLY A 246 -2.31 -3.12 19.11
CA GLY A 246 -2.99 -4.40 19.26
C GLY A 246 -2.59 -5.47 18.26
N ILE A 247 -3.44 -6.49 18.16
CA ILE A 247 -3.28 -7.58 17.19
C ILE A 247 -3.92 -7.12 15.88
N TYR A 248 -3.20 -6.26 15.16
CA TYR A 248 -3.71 -5.52 13.99
C TYR A 248 -3.62 -6.30 12.67
N ARG A 249 -3.04 -7.51 12.69
CA ARG A 249 -3.00 -8.46 11.56
C ARG A 249 -3.62 -9.80 11.94
N HIS A 250 -3.81 -10.65 10.93
CA HIS A 250 -4.37 -11.98 11.07
C HIS A 250 -3.60 -12.89 12.05
N THR A 251 -4.34 -13.80 12.65
CA THR A 251 -3.85 -14.88 13.50
C THR A 251 -4.27 -16.23 12.93
N TRP A 252 -3.40 -17.23 13.06
CA TRP A 252 -3.58 -18.53 12.41
C TRP A 252 -3.27 -19.67 13.36
N LEU A 253 -4.15 -20.67 13.41
CA LEU A 253 -3.87 -21.93 14.11
C LEU A 253 -3.49 -22.99 13.08
N THR A 254 -2.24 -23.47 13.15
CA THR A 254 -1.75 -24.60 12.35
C THR A 254 -1.80 -25.88 13.18
N ALA A 255 -2.31 -26.97 12.62
CA ALA A 255 -2.30 -28.30 13.21
C ALA A 255 -1.72 -29.33 12.22
N THR A 256 -0.64 -30.01 12.62
CA THR A 256 0.13 -30.93 11.75
C THR A 256 0.51 -32.21 12.50
N GLY A 257 0.66 -33.32 11.79
CA GLY A 257 1.28 -34.53 12.36
C GLY A 257 2.75 -34.33 12.77
N PRO A 258 3.39 -35.37 13.34
CA PRO A 258 4.77 -35.29 13.87
C PRO A 258 5.81 -35.03 12.78
N VAL A 259 5.63 -35.60 11.58
CA VAL A 259 6.46 -35.29 10.42
C VAL A 259 5.75 -34.24 9.58
N ARG A 260 6.35 -33.05 9.48
CA ARG A 260 5.71 -31.86 8.91
C ARG A 260 6.65 -30.99 8.10
N ILE A 261 6.05 -30.08 7.35
CA ILE A 261 6.69 -28.89 6.82
C ILE A 261 6.64 -27.82 7.94
N PRO A 262 7.79 -27.31 8.43
CA PRO A 262 7.81 -26.25 9.43
C PRO A 262 7.31 -24.91 8.84
N LEU A 263 7.05 -23.93 9.70
CA LEU A 263 6.71 -22.57 9.28
C LEU A 263 7.76 -22.03 8.30
N TRP A 264 7.31 -21.53 7.15
CA TRP A 264 8.16 -21.05 6.04
C TRP A 264 9.14 -22.08 5.46
N GLY A 265 8.85 -23.37 5.65
CA GLY A 265 9.68 -24.49 5.22
C GLY A 265 9.68 -24.77 3.72
N VAL A 266 8.97 -24.00 2.88
CA VAL A 266 9.01 -24.14 1.42
C VAL A 266 9.57 -22.88 0.80
N HIS A 267 10.57 -23.04 -0.06
CA HIS A 267 11.14 -21.96 -0.86
C HIS A 267 11.15 -22.34 -2.33
N VAL A 268 10.50 -21.52 -3.16
CA VAL A 268 10.46 -21.67 -4.61
C VAL A 268 11.35 -20.60 -5.24
N SER A 269 12.30 -21.02 -6.06
CA SER A 269 13.15 -20.15 -6.87
C SER A 269 13.11 -20.57 -8.35
N THR A 270 13.43 -19.64 -9.26
CA THR A 270 13.46 -19.92 -10.70
C THR A 270 14.84 -19.65 -11.29
N PRO A 271 15.83 -20.52 -11.02
CA PRO A 271 17.23 -20.27 -11.40
C PRO A 271 17.49 -20.31 -12.91
N GLU A 272 16.59 -20.93 -13.67
CA GLU A 272 16.65 -20.99 -15.13
C GLU A 272 15.30 -20.56 -15.70
N VAL A 273 15.29 -19.51 -16.52
CA VAL A 273 14.07 -18.99 -17.16
C VAL A 273 14.41 -18.59 -18.59
N GLY A 274 13.69 -19.15 -19.54
CA GLY A 274 13.72 -18.77 -20.95
C GLY A 274 12.39 -19.06 -21.63
N GLU A 275 12.23 -18.62 -22.87
CA GLU A 275 10.95 -18.66 -23.60
C GLU A 275 10.34 -20.06 -23.70
N ARG A 276 11.17 -21.09 -23.89
CA ARG A 276 10.71 -22.47 -24.09
C ARG A 276 10.67 -23.29 -22.81
N ARG A 277 11.41 -22.88 -21.78
CA ARG A 277 11.61 -23.66 -20.56
C ARG A 277 11.97 -22.77 -19.38
N ALA A 278 11.38 -23.06 -18.22
CA ALA A 278 11.90 -22.62 -16.93
C ALA A 278 12.09 -23.82 -15.99
N VAL A 279 12.90 -23.65 -14.96
CA VAL A 279 13.02 -24.57 -13.83
C VAL A 279 12.46 -23.88 -12.59
N ALA A 280 11.44 -24.47 -11.97
CA ALA A 280 11.05 -24.14 -10.61
C ALA A 280 11.80 -25.06 -9.66
N ARG A 281 12.76 -24.52 -8.91
CA ARG A 281 13.48 -25.21 -7.85
C ARG A 281 12.74 -25.02 -6.53
N VAL A 282 12.33 -26.12 -5.93
CA VAL A 282 11.57 -26.13 -4.67
C VAL A 282 12.41 -26.80 -3.60
N ASP A 283 12.86 -25.99 -2.63
CA ASP A 283 13.51 -26.46 -1.41
C ASP A 283 12.44 -26.64 -0.32
N VAL A 284 12.35 -27.85 0.24
CA VAL A 284 11.35 -28.25 1.24
C VAL A 284 12.05 -28.72 2.51
N SER A 285 11.87 -27.99 3.61
CA SER A 285 12.26 -28.42 4.95
C SER A 285 11.26 -29.44 5.49
N LEU A 286 11.79 -30.51 6.08
CA LEU A 286 11.06 -31.60 6.71
C LEU A 286 11.53 -31.72 8.13
N ALA A 287 10.63 -31.49 9.09
CA ALA A 287 10.89 -31.64 10.51
C ALA A 287 10.19 -32.89 11.04
N ASN A 288 10.87 -33.62 11.92
CA ASN A 288 10.26 -34.67 12.74
C ASN A 288 10.18 -34.19 14.19
N LEU A 289 9.01 -33.74 14.61
CA LEU A 289 8.72 -33.33 15.99
C LEU A 289 8.24 -34.49 16.87
N GLY A 290 8.16 -35.71 16.31
CA GLY A 290 7.77 -36.90 17.05
C GLY A 290 8.93 -37.53 17.81
N GLU A 291 8.61 -38.32 18.84
CA GLU A 291 9.57 -39.00 19.71
C GLU A 291 10.31 -40.18 19.05
N ARG A 292 9.91 -40.58 17.84
CA ARG A 292 10.45 -41.74 17.13
C ARG A 292 11.05 -41.33 15.79
N PRO A 293 12.15 -41.99 15.34
CA PRO A 293 12.64 -41.82 13.98
C PRO A 293 11.54 -42.13 12.96
N SER A 294 11.50 -41.37 11.87
CA SER A 294 10.55 -41.58 10.78
C SER A 294 11.24 -41.43 9.43
N SER A 295 10.80 -42.19 8.44
CA SER A 295 11.31 -42.10 7.07
C SER A 295 10.30 -41.38 6.19
N ALA A 296 10.70 -40.22 5.64
CA ALA A 296 9.80 -39.32 4.93
C ALA A 296 10.32 -38.98 3.54
N SER A 297 9.42 -38.98 2.55
CA SER A 297 9.67 -38.52 1.17
C SER A 297 8.83 -37.29 0.84
N VAL A 298 9.18 -36.61 -0.25
CA VAL A 298 8.46 -35.39 -0.69
C VAL A 298 7.98 -35.55 -2.11
N ARG A 299 6.75 -35.10 -2.37
CA ARG A 299 6.20 -34.93 -3.71
C ARG A 299 5.79 -33.49 -3.90
N VAL A 300 6.24 -32.88 -4.99
CA VAL A 300 5.83 -31.52 -5.38
C VAL A 300 5.13 -31.58 -6.72
N SER A 301 3.94 -30.99 -6.82
CA SER A 301 3.22 -30.79 -8.08
C SER A 301 3.00 -29.30 -8.33
N VAL A 302 3.48 -28.80 -9.46
CA VAL A 302 3.30 -27.40 -9.89
C VAL A 302 2.09 -27.29 -10.78
N ARG A 303 1.19 -26.36 -10.46
CA ARG A 303 0.04 -25.98 -11.28
C ARG A 303 0.28 -24.64 -11.98
N ASP A 304 -0.14 -24.56 -13.23
CA ASP A 304 -0.11 -23.33 -14.02
C ASP A 304 -1.20 -22.33 -13.59
N PRO A 305 -1.21 -21.10 -14.13
CA PRO A 305 -2.22 -20.09 -13.82
C PRO A 305 -3.67 -20.50 -14.17
N ARG A 306 -3.86 -21.61 -14.90
CA ARG A 306 -5.17 -22.19 -15.23
C ARG A 306 -5.52 -23.37 -14.31
N GLY A 307 -4.73 -23.62 -13.27
CA GLY A 307 -4.91 -24.69 -12.29
C GLY A 307 -4.47 -26.08 -12.74
N ARG A 308 -3.87 -26.24 -13.93
CA ARG A 308 -3.46 -27.54 -14.48
C ARG A 308 -2.10 -27.93 -13.94
N VAL A 309 -1.94 -29.18 -13.49
CA VAL A 309 -0.63 -29.72 -13.10
C VAL A 309 0.25 -29.82 -14.34
N VAL A 310 1.38 -29.11 -14.34
CA VAL A 310 2.32 -29.02 -15.48
C VAL A 310 3.68 -29.67 -15.21
N ALA A 311 4.01 -29.94 -13.95
CA ALA A 311 5.16 -30.74 -13.56
C ALA A 311 4.94 -31.38 -12.19
N THR A 312 5.51 -32.57 -12.00
CA THR A 312 5.58 -33.25 -10.71
C THR A 312 6.99 -33.81 -10.51
N ALA A 313 7.53 -33.68 -9.31
CA ALA A 313 8.81 -34.26 -8.92
C ALA A 313 8.70 -34.96 -7.56
N HIS A 314 9.60 -35.91 -7.34
CA HIS A 314 9.67 -36.71 -6.13
C HIS A 314 11.09 -36.70 -5.59
N ASP A 315 11.23 -36.46 -4.29
CA ASP A 315 12.47 -36.65 -3.54
C ASP A 315 12.32 -37.93 -2.69
N PRO A 316 13.30 -38.85 -2.72
CA PRO A 316 13.17 -40.16 -2.09
C PRO A 316 13.10 -40.06 -0.56
N ALA A 317 12.63 -41.14 0.06
CA ALA A 317 12.52 -41.21 1.51
C ALA A 317 13.89 -41.09 2.19
N ARG A 318 13.94 -40.36 3.31
CA ARG A 318 15.11 -40.20 4.16
C ARG A 318 14.72 -40.33 5.63
N ASP A 319 15.63 -40.86 6.42
CA ASP A 319 15.42 -41.05 7.85
C ASP A 319 15.63 -39.74 8.61
N LEU A 320 14.65 -39.37 9.40
CA LEU A 320 14.64 -38.20 10.28
C LEU A 320 14.61 -38.70 11.72
N ALA A 321 15.68 -38.45 12.47
CA ALA A 321 15.69 -38.65 13.91
C ALA A 321 14.66 -37.70 14.59
N PRO A 322 14.23 -37.99 15.83
CA PRO A 322 13.49 -37.02 16.64
C PRO A 322 14.21 -35.66 16.67
N ASP A 323 13.45 -34.58 16.59
CA ASP A 323 13.90 -33.17 16.54
C ASP A 323 14.81 -32.81 15.36
N ALA A 324 15.01 -33.72 14.41
CA ALA A 324 15.81 -33.45 13.23
C ALA A 324 15.00 -32.69 12.17
N THR A 325 15.67 -31.78 11.48
CA THR A 325 15.19 -31.15 10.25
C THR A 325 16.13 -31.47 9.10
N ALA A 326 15.58 -31.83 7.94
CA ALA A 326 16.33 -32.01 6.70
C ALA A 326 15.68 -31.22 5.56
N THR A 327 16.43 -31.00 4.47
CA THR A 327 15.93 -30.30 3.28
C THR A 327 15.93 -31.22 2.07
N ALA A 328 14.78 -31.37 1.42
CA ALA A 328 14.63 -31.95 0.10
C ALA A 328 14.70 -30.85 -0.97
N ARG A 329 15.36 -31.11 -2.10
CA ARG A 329 15.49 -30.14 -3.21
C ARG A 329 15.00 -30.79 -4.49
N LEU A 330 13.98 -30.20 -5.11
CA LEU A 330 13.36 -30.71 -6.33
C LEU A 330 13.41 -29.66 -7.43
N ASP A 331 13.91 -30.05 -8.61
CA ASP A 331 13.91 -29.20 -9.81
C ASP A 331 12.78 -29.65 -10.74
N LEU A 332 11.78 -28.78 -10.93
CA LEU A 332 10.63 -29.03 -11.81
C LEU A 332 10.78 -28.27 -13.12
N SER A 333 10.95 -29.00 -14.22
CA SER A 333 11.04 -28.40 -15.56
C SER A 333 9.66 -28.05 -16.10
N LEU A 334 9.43 -26.77 -16.40
CA LEU A 334 8.19 -26.23 -16.95
C LEU A 334 8.40 -25.87 -18.42
N LYS A 335 7.51 -26.34 -19.30
CA LYS A 335 7.56 -26.02 -20.73
C LYS A 335 6.76 -24.74 -21.01
N GLN A 336 7.30 -23.86 -21.84
CA GLN A 336 6.67 -22.59 -22.25
C GLN A 336 6.08 -21.83 -21.06
N PRO A 337 6.91 -21.42 -20.10
CA PRO A 337 6.44 -20.79 -18.87
C PRO A 337 5.70 -19.47 -19.16
N ALA A 338 4.57 -19.25 -18.50
CA ALA A 338 3.93 -17.94 -18.47
C ALA A 338 4.68 -17.07 -17.46
N LEU A 339 5.43 -16.07 -17.93
CA LEU A 339 6.24 -15.23 -17.06
C LEU A 339 5.36 -14.26 -16.26
N TRP A 340 5.77 -13.98 -15.03
CA TRP A 340 5.16 -12.95 -14.19
C TRP A 340 5.78 -11.59 -14.52
N SER A 341 4.94 -10.57 -14.66
CA SER A 341 5.31 -9.16 -14.73
C SER A 341 4.18 -8.27 -14.20
N PRO A 342 4.43 -6.96 -13.97
CA PRO A 342 3.37 -6.02 -13.60
C PRO A 342 2.17 -5.97 -14.55
N ASP A 343 2.35 -6.30 -15.83
CA ASP A 343 1.27 -6.29 -16.83
C ASP A 343 0.71 -7.69 -17.11
N SER A 344 1.43 -8.73 -16.72
CA SER A 344 1.05 -10.14 -16.87
C SER A 344 1.39 -10.91 -15.59
N PRO A 345 0.64 -10.71 -14.49
CA PRO A 345 0.93 -11.29 -13.19
C PRO A 345 0.54 -12.78 -13.13
N ASN A 346 1.19 -13.61 -13.94
CA ASN A 346 0.94 -15.05 -14.01
C ASN A 346 1.45 -15.75 -12.74
N LEU A 347 0.53 -16.35 -11.98
CA LEU A 347 0.86 -17.07 -10.74
C LEU A 347 0.72 -18.58 -10.91
N TYR A 348 1.73 -19.30 -10.44
CA TYR A 348 1.76 -20.75 -10.31
C TYR A 348 1.54 -21.13 -8.85
N SER A 349 1.16 -22.39 -8.60
CA SER A 349 1.12 -22.94 -7.24
C SER A 349 1.93 -24.22 -7.16
N ALA A 350 2.85 -24.33 -6.20
CA ALA A 350 3.53 -25.56 -5.84
C ALA A 350 2.79 -26.24 -4.69
N ARG A 351 2.12 -27.37 -4.97
CA ARG A 351 1.53 -28.22 -3.94
C ARG A 351 2.58 -29.23 -3.48
N THR A 352 3.02 -29.07 -2.25
CA THR A 352 4.04 -29.90 -1.59
C THR A 352 3.36 -30.88 -0.64
N GLU A 353 3.66 -32.15 -0.79
CA GLU A 353 3.17 -33.24 0.04
C GLU A 353 4.34 -33.97 0.70
N VAL A 354 4.23 -34.19 2.01
CA VAL A 354 5.17 -35.04 2.76
C VAL A 354 4.52 -36.41 2.92
N LEU A 355 5.27 -37.47 2.62
CA LEU A 355 4.78 -38.84 2.68
C LEU A 355 5.60 -39.69 3.66
N VAL A 356 4.92 -40.45 4.50
CA VAL A 356 5.52 -41.47 5.40
C VAL A 356 4.87 -42.80 5.09
N GLY A 357 5.68 -43.82 4.79
CA GLY A 357 5.16 -45.14 4.37
C GLY A 357 4.23 -45.07 3.15
N GLY A 358 4.44 -44.10 2.25
CA GLY A 358 3.62 -43.87 1.05
C GLY A 358 2.31 -43.12 1.29
N ARG A 359 1.98 -42.75 2.53
CA ARG A 359 0.78 -41.96 2.88
C ARG A 359 1.14 -40.50 3.06
N VAL A 360 0.32 -39.59 2.52
CA VAL A 360 0.48 -38.14 2.73
C VAL A 360 0.16 -37.80 4.19
N VAL A 361 1.10 -37.16 4.88
CA VAL A 361 0.99 -36.78 6.30
C VAL A 361 0.95 -35.26 6.53
N ASP A 362 1.45 -34.48 5.57
CA ASP A 362 1.33 -33.02 5.56
C ASP A 362 1.22 -32.51 4.12
N THR A 363 0.53 -31.39 3.93
CA THR A 363 0.36 -30.74 2.63
C THR A 363 0.38 -29.23 2.79
N LEU A 364 1.22 -28.55 1.99
CA LEU A 364 1.26 -27.09 1.89
C LEU A 364 1.21 -26.67 0.43
N THR A 365 0.52 -25.57 0.14
CA THR A 365 0.53 -24.95 -1.19
C THR A 365 1.23 -23.61 -1.11
N THR A 366 2.21 -23.39 -1.98
CA THR A 366 2.96 -22.13 -2.07
C THR A 366 2.73 -21.49 -3.43
N THR A 367 2.20 -20.28 -3.45
CA THR A 367 2.07 -19.47 -4.67
C THR A 367 3.43 -18.87 -5.05
N PHE A 368 3.73 -18.81 -6.34
CA PHE A 368 4.94 -18.17 -6.86
C PHE A 368 4.75 -17.68 -8.29
N GLY A 369 5.65 -16.81 -8.76
CA GLY A 369 5.71 -16.35 -10.16
C GLY A 369 7.07 -16.61 -10.78
N ILE A 370 7.09 -16.91 -12.08
CA ILE A 370 8.32 -17.19 -12.83
C ILE A 370 8.79 -15.91 -13.49
N ARG A 371 9.97 -15.41 -13.11
CA ARG A 371 10.56 -14.19 -13.71
C ARG A 371 12.08 -14.17 -13.55
N THR A 372 12.75 -13.31 -14.31
CA THR A 372 14.16 -12.96 -14.08
C THR A 372 14.30 -11.52 -13.62
N LEU A 373 15.26 -11.27 -12.75
CA LEU A 373 15.63 -9.93 -12.28
C LEU A 373 17.12 -9.71 -12.60
N VAL A 374 17.44 -8.62 -13.29
CA VAL A 374 18.82 -8.19 -13.53
C VAL A 374 18.96 -6.74 -13.09
N TRP A 375 19.91 -6.49 -12.20
CA TRP A 375 20.24 -5.16 -11.69
C TRP A 375 21.72 -4.87 -11.91
N ASN A 376 22.05 -3.78 -12.59
CA ASN A 376 23.43 -3.31 -12.74
C ASN A 376 23.51 -1.86 -13.24
N GLY A 377 24.70 -1.28 -13.17
CA GLY A 377 24.97 0.09 -13.57
C GLY A 377 25.04 0.35 -15.09
N GLN A 378 24.72 -0.62 -15.94
CA GLN A 378 24.63 -0.39 -17.39
C GLN A 378 23.17 -0.26 -17.85
N VAL A 379 22.30 -1.12 -17.35
CA VAL A 379 20.89 -1.23 -17.78
C VAL A 379 19.88 -0.89 -16.69
N GLY A 380 20.35 -0.60 -15.48
CA GLY A 380 19.50 -0.29 -14.34
C GLY A 380 18.78 -1.55 -13.87
N PHE A 381 17.58 -1.79 -14.39
CA PHE A 381 16.73 -2.91 -14.04
C PHE A 381 16.10 -3.55 -15.28
N LEU A 382 16.34 -4.85 -15.47
CA LEU A 382 15.59 -5.68 -16.42
C LEU A 382 14.71 -6.68 -15.69
N LEU A 383 13.46 -6.77 -16.11
CA LEU A 383 12.51 -7.81 -15.75
C LEU A 383 12.23 -8.67 -16.99
N ASN A 384 12.51 -9.97 -16.91
CA ASN A 384 12.33 -10.88 -18.05
C ASN A 384 13.12 -10.48 -19.31
N GLY A 385 14.24 -9.76 -19.12
CA GLY A 385 15.09 -9.26 -20.21
C GLY A 385 14.72 -7.87 -20.73
N GLU A 386 13.58 -7.31 -20.30
CA GLU A 386 13.10 -6.01 -20.75
C GLU A 386 13.35 -4.92 -19.69
N PRO A 387 13.78 -3.70 -20.07
CA PRO A 387 13.92 -2.59 -19.15
C PRO A 387 12.59 -2.23 -18.48
N VAL A 388 12.62 -1.98 -17.18
CA VAL A 388 11.47 -1.48 -16.43
C VAL A 388 11.83 -0.17 -15.77
N GLU A 389 11.11 0.89 -16.15
CA GLU A 389 11.14 2.16 -15.43
C GLU A 389 10.19 2.09 -14.22
N ILE A 390 10.72 2.30 -13.03
CA ILE A 390 9.94 2.21 -11.80
C ILE A 390 9.23 3.54 -11.51
N MET A 391 7.91 3.46 -11.46
CA MET A 391 7.00 4.49 -10.97
C MET A 391 6.49 4.03 -9.61
N GLY A 392 7.32 4.23 -8.59
CA GLY A 392 7.13 3.75 -7.25
C GLY A 392 6.46 4.74 -6.31
N GLY A 393 5.95 4.21 -5.21
CA GLY A 393 5.35 4.97 -4.13
C GLY A 393 5.72 4.42 -2.76
N ASN A 394 6.05 5.31 -1.82
CA ASN A 394 6.17 4.96 -0.40
C ASN A 394 4.78 4.88 0.23
N VAL A 395 4.55 3.84 1.02
CA VAL A 395 3.27 3.55 1.67
C VAL A 395 3.51 3.07 3.09
N HIS A 396 2.90 3.76 4.06
CA HIS A 396 2.76 3.27 5.44
C HIS A 396 1.61 2.24 5.56
N HIS A 397 1.58 1.48 6.66
CA HIS A 397 0.66 0.36 6.81
C HIS A 397 -0.79 0.76 7.14
N ASP A 398 -1.04 1.95 7.67
CA ASP A 398 -2.38 2.34 8.12
C ASP A 398 -3.39 2.53 6.98
N HIS A 399 -4.64 2.23 7.29
CA HIS A 399 -5.79 2.24 6.38
C HIS A 399 -6.75 3.39 6.73
N GLY A 400 -6.20 4.54 7.16
CA GLY A 400 -6.95 5.75 7.43
C GLY A 400 -8.01 5.57 8.53
N PRO A 401 -9.32 5.67 8.23
CA PRO A 401 -10.38 5.49 9.22
C PRO A 401 -10.40 4.12 9.93
N LEU A 402 -9.70 3.11 9.39
CA LEU A 402 -9.55 1.80 10.03
C LEU A 402 -8.30 1.69 10.91
N GLY A 403 -7.45 2.72 10.93
CA GLY A 403 -6.15 2.67 11.62
C GLY A 403 -5.28 1.56 11.05
N ALA A 404 -4.62 0.79 11.91
CA ALA A 404 -3.73 -0.29 11.50
C ALA A 404 -4.48 -1.59 11.16
N VAL A 405 -5.81 -1.66 11.27
CA VAL A 405 -6.58 -2.90 11.01
C VAL A 405 -6.36 -3.37 9.57
N ALA A 406 -5.56 -4.42 9.40
CA ALA A 406 -5.10 -4.85 8.10
C ALA A 406 -5.86 -6.08 7.59
N LEU A 407 -7.04 -5.81 7.03
CA LEU A 407 -7.85 -6.81 6.32
C LEU A 407 -7.38 -6.92 4.87
N ASP A 408 -7.48 -8.13 4.30
CA ASP A 408 -7.12 -8.41 2.89
C ASP A 408 -7.72 -7.39 1.92
N ARG A 409 -9.01 -7.05 2.09
CA ARG A 409 -9.69 -6.10 1.20
C ARG A 409 -9.14 -4.68 1.31
N SER A 410 -8.66 -4.25 2.48
CA SER A 410 -8.06 -2.92 2.65
C SER A 410 -6.74 -2.81 1.89
N GLU A 411 -5.88 -3.83 2.01
CA GLU A 411 -4.60 -3.89 1.29
C GLU A 411 -4.83 -3.96 -0.22
N GLU A 412 -5.74 -4.83 -0.67
CA GLU A 412 -6.06 -4.98 -2.10
C GLU A 412 -6.60 -3.69 -2.71
N ARG A 413 -7.52 -3.00 -2.04
CA ARG A 413 -8.06 -1.71 -2.50
C ARG A 413 -6.95 -0.68 -2.72
N ARG A 414 -5.96 -0.61 -1.82
CA ARG A 414 -4.83 0.32 -1.97
C ARG A 414 -4.04 -0.02 -3.24
N VAL A 415 -3.69 -1.29 -3.44
CA VAL A 415 -2.94 -1.74 -4.62
C VAL A 415 -3.73 -1.47 -5.92
N GLU A 416 -5.03 -1.72 -5.94
CA GLU A 416 -5.92 -1.41 -7.08
C GLU A 416 -5.84 0.07 -7.48
N ILE A 417 -6.00 0.97 -6.51
CA ILE A 417 -6.02 2.42 -6.76
C ILE A 417 -4.65 2.93 -7.22
N LEU A 418 -3.57 2.47 -6.57
CA LEU A 418 -2.21 2.84 -6.97
C LEU A 418 -1.89 2.33 -8.39
N LYS A 419 -2.24 1.07 -8.69
CA LYS A 419 -2.04 0.49 -10.02
C LYS A 419 -2.85 1.24 -11.09
N GLU A 420 -4.09 1.62 -10.81
CA GLU A 420 -4.93 2.42 -11.72
C GLU A 420 -4.29 3.79 -12.00
N ALA A 421 -3.70 4.43 -10.99
CA ALA A 421 -2.97 5.69 -11.14
C ALA A 421 -1.66 5.56 -11.94
N GLY A 422 -1.16 4.35 -12.17
CA GLY A 422 0.05 4.08 -12.94
C GLY A 422 1.29 3.80 -12.11
N PHE A 423 1.14 3.63 -10.79
CA PHE A 423 2.22 3.06 -9.99
C PHE A 423 2.45 1.61 -10.40
N ASN A 424 3.72 1.22 -10.47
CA ASN A 424 4.12 -0.17 -10.74
C ASN A 424 5.00 -0.76 -9.63
N SER A 425 5.29 0.02 -8.58
CA SER A 425 6.06 -0.42 -7.42
C SER A 425 5.57 0.21 -6.12
N ILE A 426 5.67 -0.53 -5.01
CA ILE A 426 5.46 -0.04 -3.64
C ILE A 426 6.76 -0.24 -2.86
N ARG A 427 7.17 0.76 -2.07
CA ARG A 427 8.14 0.61 -0.98
C ARG A 427 7.38 0.60 0.34
N THR A 428 7.60 -0.44 1.16
CA THR A 428 6.87 -0.66 2.41
C THR A 428 7.50 0.13 3.56
N ALA A 429 7.40 1.46 3.46
CA ALA A 429 8.02 2.39 4.39
C ALA A 429 7.41 2.28 5.81
N HIS A 430 8.18 1.95 6.85
CA HIS A 430 9.56 1.46 6.86
C HIS A 430 9.65 0.16 7.66
N ASN A 431 8.82 -0.81 7.28
CA ASN A 431 8.62 -2.03 8.04
C ASN A 431 8.04 -3.16 7.16
N PRO A 432 8.22 -4.43 7.58
CA PRO A 432 7.68 -5.57 6.85
C PRO A 432 6.17 -5.40 6.64
N PRO A 433 5.65 -5.63 5.43
CA PRO A 433 4.24 -5.50 5.11
C PRO A 433 3.43 -6.66 5.70
N THR A 434 2.12 -6.63 5.47
CA THR A 434 1.26 -7.81 5.67
C THR A 434 1.49 -8.84 4.55
N PRO A 435 1.31 -10.15 4.84
CA PRO A 435 1.23 -11.15 3.77
C PRO A 435 0.16 -10.80 2.73
N ALA A 436 -0.98 -10.28 3.18
CA ALA A 436 -2.09 -9.86 2.33
C ALA A 436 -1.73 -8.77 1.31
N LEU A 437 -0.90 -7.79 1.68
CA LEU A 437 -0.40 -6.79 0.74
C LEU A 437 0.47 -7.42 -0.35
N LEU A 438 1.39 -8.32 0.03
CA LEU A 438 2.25 -9.02 -0.93
C LEU A 438 1.45 -9.93 -1.85
N ASP A 439 0.45 -10.64 -1.31
CA ASP A 439 -0.48 -11.45 -2.09
C ASP A 439 -1.28 -10.58 -3.09
N ALA A 440 -1.74 -9.39 -2.68
CA ALA A 440 -2.41 -8.46 -3.59
C ALA A 440 -1.47 -7.95 -4.68
N CYS A 441 -0.23 -7.58 -4.32
CA CYS A 441 0.81 -7.15 -5.26
C CYS A 441 1.16 -8.25 -6.27
N ASP A 442 1.23 -9.51 -5.84
CA ASP A 442 1.46 -10.67 -6.70
C ASP A 442 0.35 -10.85 -7.74
N ARG A 443 -0.91 -10.76 -7.31
CA ARG A 443 -2.10 -10.93 -8.18
C ARG A 443 -2.32 -9.77 -9.13
N LEU A 444 -2.09 -8.55 -8.67
CA LEU A 444 -2.39 -7.31 -9.41
C LEU A 444 -1.19 -6.80 -10.23
N GLY A 445 -0.01 -7.40 -10.05
CA GLY A 445 1.20 -7.02 -10.77
C GLY A 445 1.79 -5.71 -10.27
N MET A 446 2.17 -5.68 -8.99
CA MET A 446 2.87 -4.56 -8.35
C MET A 446 4.23 -5.05 -7.84
N LEU A 447 5.31 -4.37 -8.20
CA LEU A 447 6.64 -4.64 -7.66
C LEU A 447 6.71 -4.17 -6.20
N VAL A 448 7.54 -4.81 -5.39
CA VAL A 448 7.71 -4.46 -3.98
C VAL A 448 9.20 -4.34 -3.64
N MET A 449 9.56 -3.21 -3.06
CA MET A 449 10.74 -3.06 -2.23
C MET A 449 10.32 -3.32 -0.78
N ASP A 450 10.71 -4.48 -0.26
CA ASP A 450 10.33 -4.94 1.07
C ASP A 450 11.36 -4.44 2.09
N GLU A 451 10.95 -3.51 2.94
CA GLU A 451 11.81 -2.82 3.89
C GLU A 451 11.65 -3.35 5.31
N ILE A 452 12.76 -3.68 5.95
CA ILE A 452 12.75 -4.45 7.20
C ILE A 452 12.80 -3.54 8.44
N PHE A 453 13.50 -2.40 8.39
CA PHE A 453 13.73 -1.57 9.59
C PHE A 453 13.73 -0.07 9.27
N ASP A 454 13.30 0.76 10.23
CA ASP A 454 13.53 2.22 10.22
C ASP A 454 14.77 2.63 11.03
N VAL A 455 15.16 1.78 12.00
CA VAL A 455 16.26 2.06 12.95
C VAL A 455 17.08 0.80 13.21
N TRP A 456 18.37 0.99 13.52
CA TRP A 456 19.28 -0.08 13.97
C TRP A 456 19.66 0.14 15.44
N ASP A 457 20.95 0.10 15.77
CA ASP A 457 21.46 0.30 17.13
C ASP A 457 21.29 1.76 17.63
N THR A 458 21.05 2.71 16.73
CA THR A 458 20.79 4.12 17.06
C THR A 458 19.32 4.44 16.75
N GLY A 459 18.54 4.79 17.79
CA GLY A 459 17.14 5.18 17.64
C GLY A 459 16.94 6.57 17.06
N LYS A 460 15.78 6.77 16.42
CA LYS A 460 15.25 8.07 15.99
C LYS A 460 14.34 8.66 17.08
N ASN A 461 13.71 7.81 17.88
CA ASN A 461 13.02 8.16 19.13
C ASN A 461 13.58 7.33 20.30
N PRO A 462 13.39 7.78 21.57
CA PRO A 462 13.97 7.12 22.74
C PRO A 462 13.52 5.68 22.98
N ASP A 463 12.26 5.36 22.63
CA ASP A 463 11.63 4.08 22.94
C ASP A 463 11.31 3.26 21.67
N ASP A 464 11.87 3.65 20.51
CA ASP A 464 11.67 2.88 19.27
C ASP A 464 12.42 1.55 19.29
N TYR A 465 12.30 0.78 18.20
CA TYR A 465 12.84 -0.57 18.13
C TYR A 465 14.36 -0.67 18.39
N SER A 466 15.12 0.43 18.35
CA SER A 466 16.54 0.43 18.70
C SER A 466 16.84 -0.13 20.09
N VAL A 467 15.91 -0.02 21.04
CA VAL A 467 16.06 -0.58 22.41
C VAL A 467 16.08 -2.12 22.42
N HIS A 468 15.56 -2.76 21.37
CA HIS A 468 15.52 -4.21 21.21
C HIS A 468 16.44 -4.71 20.09
N PHE A 469 16.85 -3.84 19.17
CA PHE A 469 17.52 -4.18 17.93
C PHE A 469 18.72 -5.12 18.13
N ALA A 470 19.63 -4.80 19.05
CA ALA A 470 20.84 -5.57 19.30
C ALA A 470 20.59 -7.07 19.62
N GLN A 471 19.42 -7.40 20.19
CA GLN A 471 19.04 -8.77 20.54
C GLN A 471 18.14 -9.43 19.49
N TRP A 472 17.38 -8.65 18.72
CA TRP A 472 16.25 -9.15 17.93
C TRP A 472 16.42 -9.02 16.42
N TRP A 473 17.31 -8.16 15.91
CA TRP A 473 17.41 -7.85 14.49
C TRP A 473 17.56 -9.10 13.61
N GLU A 474 18.35 -10.09 14.05
CA GLU A 474 18.60 -11.28 13.23
C GLU A 474 17.33 -12.13 13.13
N ARG A 475 16.62 -12.31 14.23
CA ARG A 475 15.36 -13.07 14.23
C ARG A 475 14.31 -12.40 13.35
N ASP A 476 14.17 -11.08 13.46
CA ASP A 476 13.18 -10.31 12.74
C ASP A 476 13.49 -10.20 11.23
N LEU A 477 14.77 -10.04 10.87
CA LEU A 477 15.23 -10.12 9.48
C LEU A 477 14.99 -11.52 8.91
N ARG A 478 15.38 -12.57 9.62
CA ARG A 478 15.19 -13.95 9.15
C ARG A 478 13.71 -14.28 8.97
N GLY A 479 12.87 -13.89 9.93
CA GLY A 479 11.42 -14.12 9.87
C GLY A 479 10.77 -13.46 8.65
N THR A 480 11.09 -12.18 8.41
CA THR A 480 10.60 -11.43 7.24
C THR A 480 11.00 -12.11 5.94
N VAL A 481 12.30 -12.36 5.74
CA VAL A 481 12.79 -12.93 4.48
C VAL A 481 12.25 -14.34 4.25
N LEU A 482 12.14 -15.17 5.30
CA LEU A 482 11.59 -16.52 5.18
C LEU A 482 10.10 -16.50 4.79
N ARG A 483 9.32 -15.59 5.37
CA ARG A 483 7.91 -15.38 5.06
C ARG A 483 7.73 -14.94 3.62
N ASP A 484 8.55 -13.98 3.16
CA ASP A 484 8.21 -13.18 1.99
C ASP A 484 8.94 -13.60 0.70
N ARG A 485 10.03 -14.37 0.79
CA ARG A 485 10.90 -14.74 -0.36
C ARG A 485 10.22 -15.48 -1.51
N ASN A 486 9.02 -16.03 -1.33
CA ASN A 486 8.26 -16.70 -2.39
C ASN A 486 7.43 -15.75 -3.25
N HIS A 487 7.14 -14.53 -2.77
CA HIS A 487 6.32 -13.56 -3.49
C HIS A 487 7.05 -13.06 -4.75
N PRO A 488 6.45 -13.18 -5.96
CA PRO A 488 7.02 -12.60 -7.16
C PRO A 488 7.03 -11.06 -7.19
N SER A 489 6.15 -10.41 -6.44
CA SER A 489 6.14 -8.95 -6.29
C SER A 489 7.42 -8.41 -5.66
N VAL A 490 7.94 -9.08 -4.62
CA VAL A 490 9.19 -8.66 -3.96
C VAL A 490 10.35 -8.76 -4.95
N VAL A 491 11.00 -7.64 -5.25
CA VAL A 491 12.14 -7.57 -6.18
C VAL A 491 13.40 -7.01 -5.55
N MET A 492 13.31 -6.42 -4.36
CA MET A 492 14.44 -5.86 -3.61
C MET A 492 14.17 -5.99 -2.11
N TRP A 493 15.24 -6.16 -1.33
CA TRP A 493 15.20 -6.09 0.14
C TRP A 493 15.88 -4.81 0.63
N SER A 494 15.18 -3.98 1.40
CA SER A 494 15.76 -2.80 2.06
C SER A 494 16.08 -3.11 3.52
N LEU A 495 17.34 -2.96 3.93
CA LEU A 495 17.79 -3.29 5.29
C LEU A 495 17.49 -2.21 6.33
N GLY A 496 17.01 -1.04 5.91
CA GLY A 496 16.99 0.14 6.76
C GLY A 496 16.58 1.40 6.02
N ASN A 497 16.16 2.41 6.76
CA ASN A 497 15.85 3.74 6.24
C ASN A 497 16.57 4.84 7.02
N GLU A 498 17.31 5.72 6.34
CA GLU A 498 18.04 6.87 6.91
C GLU A 498 18.81 6.51 8.19
N ILE A 499 19.57 5.43 8.09
CA ILE A 499 20.20 4.80 9.24
C ILE A 499 21.38 5.62 9.74
N THR A 500 21.38 5.96 11.03
CA THR A 500 22.58 6.44 11.72
C THR A 500 23.45 5.25 12.15
N ASP A 501 24.33 4.80 11.27
CA ASP A 501 25.25 3.69 11.54
C ASP A 501 26.55 4.17 12.22
N ASN A 502 26.68 3.87 13.51
CA ASN A 502 27.88 4.17 14.30
C ASN A 502 28.93 3.04 14.26
N THR A 503 28.70 1.98 13.50
CA THR A 503 29.57 0.79 13.42
C THR A 503 30.51 0.80 12.22
N GLY A 504 30.46 1.84 11.38
CA GLY A 504 31.30 1.97 10.19
C GLY A 504 30.98 0.93 9.10
N GLY A 505 29.69 0.56 8.94
CA GLY A 505 29.22 -0.41 7.95
C GLY A 505 29.17 -1.86 8.43
N ARG A 506 29.75 -2.18 9.60
CA ARG A 506 29.81 -3.55 10.12
C ARG A 506 28.41 -4.14 10.33
N ARG A 507 27.49 -3.40 10.95
CA ARG A 507 26.12 -3.89 11.20
C ARG A 507 25.40 -4.21 9.89
N GLY A 508 25.45 -3.30 8.92
CA GLY A 508 24.86 -3.53 7.61
C GLY A 508 25.46 -4.75 6.89
N ALA A 509 26.76 -4.97 7.01
CA ALA A 509 27.43 -6.15 6.44
C ALA A 509 26.98 -7.47 7.12
N GLU A 510 26.84 -7.50 8.44
CA GLU A 510 26.31 -8.65 9.20
C GLU A 510 24.88 -9.00 8.75
N MET A 511 24.01 -8.00 8.66
CA MET A 511 22.64 -8.20 8.17
C MET A 511 22.58 -8.66 6.72
N ALA A 512 23.40 -8.07 5.85
CA ALA A 512 23.47 -8.49 4.46
C ALA A 512 23.97 -9.93 4.30
N GLN A 513 24.90 -10.37 5.15
CA GLN A 513 25.35 -11.77 5.20
C GLN A 513 24.22 -12.69 5.65
N ALA A 514 23.50 -12.32 6.72
CA ALA A 514 22.35 -13.07 7.21
C ALA A 514 21.27 -13.21 6.12
N LEU A 515 20.93 -12.12 5.45
CA LEU A 515 19.96 -12.10 4.35
C LEU A 515 20.41 -12.99 3.18
N ARG A 516 21.67 -12.86 2.73
CA ARG A 516 22.25 -13.68 1.65
C ARG A 516 22.35 -15.17 1.98
N SER A 517 22.19 -15.56 3.25
CA SER A 517 22.07 -16.98 3.63
C SER A 517 20.67 -17.55 3.34
N LEU A 518 19.66 -16.68 3.21
CA LEU A 518 18.25 -17.03 3.01
C LEU A 518 17.79 -16.80 1.58
N ASP A 519 18.23 -15.69 0.96
CA ASP A 519 17.88 -15.30 -0.40
C ASP A 519 19.07 -14.60 -1.08
N ARG A 520 19.46 -15.11 -2.25
CA ARG A 520 20.46 -14.52 -3.15
C ARG A 520 19.89 -14.12 -4.50
N THR A 521 18.59 -14.31 -4.69
CA THR A 521 17.89 -14.12 -5.95
C THR A 521 17.42 -12.68 -6.16
N ARG A 522 17.52 -11.84 -5.12
CA ARG A 522 17.14 -10.43 -5.10
C ARG A 522 18.28 -9.58 -4.54
N PRO A 523 18.48 -8.34 -5.06
CA PRO A 523 19.48 -7.44 -4.52
C PRO A 523 19.05 -6.86 -3.15
N ILE A 524 20.06 -6.37 -2.44
CA ILE A 524 19.92 -5.61 -1.20
C ILE A 524 20.04 -4.12 -1.52
N THR A 525 19.22 -3.28 -0.88
CA THR A 525 19.31 -1.82 -0.91
C THR A 525 19.14 -1.25 0.51
N LEU A 526 19.16 0.08 0.64
CA LEU A 526 19.04 0.82 1.89
C LEU A 526 18.42 2.19 1.60
N GLY A 527 17.32 2.55 2.27
CA GLY A 527 16.77 3.91 2.31
C GLY A 527 17.79 4.87 2.89
N GLY A 528 18.21 5.90 2.16
CA GLY A 528 19.03 6.97 2.73
C GLY A 528 20.49 6.64 3.05
N GLY A 529 20.92 5.37 3.04
CA GLY A 529 22.22 4.99 3.60
C GLY A 529 23.42 4.99 2.64
N SER A 530 23.28 4.61 1.36
CA SER A 530 24.38 4.71 0.37
C SER A 530 24.66 6.12 -0.12
N THR A 531 23.99 7.09 0.47
CA THR A 531 23.74 8.40 -0.13
C THR A 531 24.49 9.51 0.62
N HIS A 532 25.03 9.20 1.80
CA HIS A 532 25.86 10.13 2.57
C HIS A 532 27.12 10.53 1.79
N SER A 533 27.73 9.60 1.07
CA SER A 533 28.84 9.87 0.15
C SER A 533 29.12 8.70 -0.80
N ALA A 534 29.85 8.99 -1.88
CA ALA A 534 30.37 7.98 -2.82
C ALA A 534 31.25 6.90 -2.17
N ASN A 535 31.78 7.16 -0.98
CA ASN A 535 32.65 6.24 -0.23
C ASN A 535 31.97 5.70 1.04
N ASP A 536 30.64 5.83 1.15
CA ASP A 536 29.90 5.31 2.29
C ASP A 536 30.14 3.79 2.46
N PRO A 537 30.35 3.29 3.69
CA PRO A 537 30.57 1.85 3.92
C PRO A 537 29.46 0.94 3.37
N SER A 538 28.24 1.46 3.23
CA SER A 538 27.10 0.69 2.72
C SER A 538 27.26 0.17 1.29
N TRP A 539 28.08 0.84 0.46
CA TRP A 539 28.39 0.39 -0.90
C TRP A 539 28.99 -1.04 -0.96
N THR A 540 29.58 -1.51 0.14
CA THR A 540 30.19 -2.85 0.25
C THR A 540 29.16 -3.97 0.38
N TYR A 541 27.94 -3.68 0.83
CA TYR A 541 26.92 -4.68 1.07
C TYR A 541 25.62 -4.47 0.29
N VAL A 542 25.35 -3.27 -0.26
CA VAL A 542 24.21 -3.07 -1.17
C VAL A 542 24.51 -3.54 -2.60
N GLY A 543 23.51 -4.14 -3.23
CA GLY A 543 23.51 -4.50 -4.65
C GLY A 543 22.92 -3.41 -5.54
N VAL A 544 22.04 -2.56 -4.98
CA VAL A 544 21.43 -1.42 -5.65
C VAL A 544 21.62 -0.19 -4.77
N GLY A 545 22.20 0.87 -5.33
CA GLY A 545 22.38 2.12 -4.63
C GLY A 545 21.07 2.91 -4.56
N ASP A 546 20.91 3.64 -3.48
CA ASP A 546 19.98 4.74 -3.36
C ASP A 546 20.72 6.07 -3.49
N VAL A 547 20.03 7.12 -3.92
CA VAL A 547 20.50 8.50 -3.80
C VAL A 547 19.37 9.33 -3.21
N HIS A 548 19.52 9.64 -1.93
CA HIS A 548 18.53 10.28 -1.09
C HIS A 548 18.78 11.79 -1.12
N TYR A 549 17.76 12.57 -1.47
CA TYR A 549 17.73 14.04 -1.39
C TYR A 549 18.99 14.79 -1.82
N ASN A 550 19.56 14.53 -3.01
CA ASN A 550 20.69 15.31 -3.58
C ASN A 550 21.76 15.71 -2.51
N ALA A 551 22.06 14.77 -1.60
CA ALA A 551 22.75 15.07 -0.35
C ALA A 551 24.18 15.58 -0.63
N ASN A 552 24.55 16.67 0.03
CA ASN A 552 25.93 17.15 0.16
C ASN A 552 26.60 17.70 -1.13
N GLY A 553 25.82 18.23 -2.08
CA GLY A 553 26.39 18.88 -3.26
C GLY A 553 27.01 17.89 -4.26
N LYS A 554 26.65 16.60 -4.16
CA LYS A 554 26.96 15.60 -5.18
C LYS A 554 25.70 15.08 -5.87
N THR A 555 25.73 15.06 -7.19
CA THR A 555 24.63 14.61 -8.05
C THR A 555 24.57 13.07 -8.11
N TYR A 556 23.40 12.54 -8.46
CA TYR A 556 23.18 11.15 -8.86
C TYR A 556 24.30 10.58 -9.74
N GLY A 557 24.72 11.36 -10.76
CA GLY A 557 25.79 10.97 -11.68
C GLY A 557 27.12 10.71 -10.98
N GLN A 558 27.49 11.53 -9.98
CA GLN A 558 28.75 11.35 -9.25
C GLN A 558 28.75 10.12 -8.36
N MET A 559 27.59 9.74 -7.80
CA MET A 559 27.47 8.49 -7.04
C MET A 559 27.62 7.27 -7.95
N HIS A 560 27.02 7.32 -9.15
CA HIS A 560 27.15 6.28 -10.16
C HIS A 560 28.57 6.20 -10.75
N GLU A 561 29.22 7.33 -11.03
CA GLU A 561 30.62 7.36 -11.49
C GLU A 561 31.57 6.66 -10.51
N ALA A 562 31.30 6.78 -9.20
CA ALA A 562 32.08 6.10 -8.16
C ALA A 562 31.73 4.61 -8.01
N ASN A 563 30.52 4.20 -8.41
CA ASN A 563 30.00 2.83 -8.28
C ASN A 563 29.35 2.37 -9.61
N PRO A 564 30.10 2.31 -10.72
CA PRO A 564 29.54 2.17 -12.07
C PRO A 564 28.96 0.78 -12.37
N ASP A 565 29.21 -0.20 -11.51
CA ASP A 565 28.63 -1.54 -11.59
C ASP A 565 27.21 -1.62 -11.01
N LYS A 566 26.80 -0.62 -10.21
CA LYS A 566 25.53 -0.64 -9.48
C LYS A 566 24.46 0.18 -10.18
N ALA A 567 23.25 -0.39 -10.21
CA ALA A 567 22.05 0.36 -10.53
C ALA A 567 21.75 1.37 -9.40
N MET A 568 21.10 2.47 -9.75
CA MET A 568 20.71 3.52 -8.80
C MET A 568 19.18 3.67 -8.74
N THR A 569 18.68 3.98 -7.56
CA THR A 569 17.26 4.25 -7.26
C THR A 569 17.13 5.62 -6.58
N HIS A 570 15.94 6.23 -6.67
CA HIS A 570 15.49 7.28 -5.76
C HIS A 570 14.36 6.71 -4.90
N ASN A 571 14.68 6.08 -3.76
CA ASN A 571 13.65 5.37 -2.99
C ASN A 571 12.75 6.28 -2.13
N GLU A 572 13.06 7.58 -2.06
CA GLU A 572 12.23 8.60 -1.41
C GLU A 572 12.37 9.96 -2.10
N THR A 573 11.33 10.39 -2.83
CA THR A 573 11.30 11.69 -3.55
C THR A 573 10.23 12.63 -3.03
N PHE A 574 10.46 13.94 -3.22
CA PHE A 574 9.49 14.97 -2.88
C PHE A 574 8.36 15.06 -3.92
N PRO A 575 7.10 15.30 -3.51
CA PRO A 575 6.02 15.61 -4.44
C PRO A 575 6.33 16.83 -5.31
N ALA A 576 7.09 17.81 -4.80
CA ALA A 576 7.47 19.01 -5.52
C ALA A 576 8.46 18.75 -6.68
N THR A 577 9.20 17.63 -6.67
CA THR A 577 10.27 17.33 -7.65
C THR A 577 9.90 16.25 -8.67
N ILE A 578 8.64 15.78 -8.68
CA ILE A 578 8.14 14.69 -9.56
C ILE A 578 8.67 14.77 -11.00
N HIS A 579 8.55 15.93 -11.65
CA HIS A 579 9.03 16.09 -13.03
C HIS A 579 10.56 15.94 -13.14
N GLN A 580 11.32 16.52 -12.21
CA GLN A 580 12.78 16.47 -12.23
C GLN A 580 13.27 15.04 -12.01
N ASP A 581 12.73 14.35 -11.01
CA ASP A 581 13.17 12.99 -10.66
C ASP A 581 12.84 11.98 -11.77
N ILE A 582 11.63 12.05 -12.33
CA ILE A 582 11.22 11.19 -13.44
C ILE A 582 12.04 11.49 -14.70
N THR A 583 12.20 12.77 -15.05
CA THR A 583 13.01 13.15 -16.23
C THR A 583 14.46 12.71 -16.07
N PHE A 584 15.02 12.86 -14.86
CA PHE A 584 16.38 12.43 -14.57
C PHE A 584 16.53 10.92 -14.73
N ALA A 585 15.62 10.13 -14.15
CA ALA A 585 15.65 8.67 -14.27
C ALA A 585 15.54 8.24 -15.75
N ALA A 586 14.62 8.82 -16.51
CA ALA A 586 14.42 8.53 -17.93
C ALA A 586 15.64 8.86 -18.82
N GLN A 587 16.50 9.79 -18.40
CA GLN A 587 17.71 10.18 -19.13
C GLN A 587 18.91 9.25 -18.87
N HIS A 588 18.84 8.37 -17.88
CA HIS A 588 19.97 7.55 -17.43
C HIS A 588 19.58 6.08 -17.32
N THR A 589 20.13 5.23 -18.18
CA THR A 589 19.78 3.79 -18.21
C THR A 589 20.11 3.05 -16.91
N TRP A 590 21.06 3.55 -16.12
CA TRP A 590 21.44 2.98 -14.83
C TRP A 590 20.53 3.41 -13.67
N ALA A 591 19.69 4.44 -13.88
CA ALA A 591 18.69 4.88 -12.92
C ALA A 591 17.40 4.08 -13.16
N THR A 592 16.93 3.42 -12.12
CA THR A 592 15.84 2.42 -12.22
C THR A 592 14.46 3.02 -12.04
N GLY A 593 14.36 4.22 -11.47
CA GLY A 593 13.11 4.92 -11.23
C GLY A 593 13.05 5.59 -9.86
N THR A 594 11.83 5.98 -9.46
CA THR A 594 11.59 6.85 -8.31
C THR A 594 10.47 6.30 -7.42
N TRP A 595 10.54 6.56 -6.12
CA TRP A 595 9.46 6.31 -5.17
C TRP A 595 9.08 7.60 -4.45
N VAL A 596 7.88 8.12 -4.73
CA VAL A 596 7.42 9.35 -4.09
C VAL A 596 7.08 9.14 -2.62
N TRP A 597 7.43 10.10 -1.77
CA TRP A 597 6.93 10.22 -0.42
C TRP A 597 5.76 11.23 -0.37
N ALA A 598 4.52 10.79 -0.20
CA ALA A 598 4.06 9.41 -0.20
C ALA A 598 3.11 9.15 -1.37
N ALA A 599 2.90 7.88 -1.72
CA ALA A 599 1.84 7.55 -2.66
C ALA A 599 0.46 7.64 -2.03
N TRP A 600 0.35 7.42 -0.71
CA TRP A 600 -0.89 7.44 0.04
C TRP A 600 -0.69 8.24 1.33
N ASP A 601 -1.60 9.16 1.65
CA ASP A 601 -1.56 9.89 2.93
C ASP A 601 -1.76 8.94 4.11
N TYR A 602 -1.08 9.23 5.21
CA TYR A 602 -1.02 8.36 6.38
C TYR A 602 -1.15 9.17 7.67
N LEU A 603 -1.55 8.49 8.74
CA LEU A 603 -1.70 9.08 10.07
C LEU A 603 -0.31 9.29 10.72
N GLY A 604 -0.14 10.38 11.46
CA GLY A 604 1.16 10.74 12.02
C GLY A 604 2.00 11.63 11.10
N GLU A 605 3.25 11.87 11.51
CA GLU A 605 4.11 12.93 10.94
C GLU A 605 3.32 14.20 10.61
N SER A 606 2.52 14.61 11.59
CA SER A 606 1.31 15.39 11.35
C SER A 606 1.62 16.69 10.61
N GLY A 607 1.05 16.87 9.41
CA GLY A 607 1.15 18.08 8.62
C GLY A 607 2.48 18.33 7.92
N ILE A 608 3.41 17.36 7.84
CA ILE A 608 4.68 17.58 7.11
C ILE A 608 4.46 18.08 5.68
N GLY A 609 3.40 17.63 5.01
CA GLY A 609 3.00 18.01 3.67
C GLY A 609 1.92 19.09 3.61
N LYS A 610 1.75 19.91 4.65
CA LYS A 610 0.75 20.99 4.59
C LYS A 610 1.03 21.97 3.46
N THR A 611 -0.03 22.59 2.94
CA THR A 611 0.07 23.78 2.10
C THR A 611 0.23 25.01 3.00
N ALA A 612 1.27 25.81 2.78
CA ALA A 612 1.46 27.05 3.54
C ALA A 612 0.68 28.20 2.90
N ILE A 613 0.07 29.05 3.74
CA ILE A 613 -0.69 30.24 3.29
C ILE A 613 -0.13 31.52 3.94
N PRO A 614 1.10 31.93 3.59
CA PRO A 614 1.71 33.12 4.16
C PRO A 614 1.16 34.43 3.53
N PRO A 615 1.50 35.61 4.08
CA PRO A 615 1.25 36.89 3.42
C PRO A 615 1.86 36.95 2.03
N VAL A 616 1.19 37.63 1.10
CA VAL A 616 1.67 37.84 -0.29
C VAL A 616 3.09 38.42 -0.32
N GLY A 617 3.94 37.87 -1.19
CA GLY A 617 5.35 38.28 -1.35
C GLY A 617 6.33 37.39 -0.57
N THR A 618 5.82 36.46 0.22
CA THR A 618 6.65 35.48 0.93
C THR A 618 7.29 34.50 -0.05
N ALA A 619 6.56 34.03 -1.06
CA ALA A 619 7.05 33.13 -2.10
C ALA A 619 8.26 33.71 -2.85
N GLN A 620 8.26 35.03 -3.10
CA GLN A 620 9.37 35.75 -3.73
C GLN A 620 10.63 35.77 -2.85
N THR A 621 10.45 35.66 -1.54
CA THR A 621 11.54 35.72 -0.54
C THR A 621 12.16 34.36 -0.31
N ILE A 622 11.34 33.30 -0.21
CA ILE A 622 11.80 31.93 0.05
C ILE A 622 12.24 31.21 -1.23
N GLY A 623 11.86 31.70 -2.41
CA GLY A 623 12.12 31.04 -3.69
C GLY A 623 11.21 29.84 -3.92
N ASP A 624 11.06 29.45 -5.19
CA ASP A 624 10.27 28.28 -5.58
C ASP A 624 10.96 26.99 -5.09
N GLN A 625 10.41 26.39 -4.03
CA GLN A 625 10.93 25.14 -3.44
C GLN A 625 10.77 23.91 -4.35
N SER A 626 10.00 24.02 -5.43
CA SER A 626 9.86 22.94 -6.43
C SER A 626 10.95 22.95 -7.51
N VAL A 627 11.87 23.92 -7.43
CA VAL A 627 13.15 23.90 -8.12
C VAL A 627 14.21 23.79 -7.03
N MET A 628 15.07 22.77 -7.08
CA MET A 628 16.14 22.59 -6.10
C MET A 628 17.46 23.23 -6.60
N PRO A 629 17.76 24.53 -6.38
CA PRO A 629 19.12 25.02 -6.52
C PRO A 629 19.80 25.02 -5.14
N GLY A 630 20.30 23.85 -4.73
CA GLY A 630 21.23 23.77 -3.60
C GLY A 630 20.58 23.88 -2.22
N TRP A 631 21.13 23.11 -1.30
CA TRP A 631 20.68 22.91 0.07
C TRP A 631 20.98 24.12 0.97
N SER A 632 20.54 25.33 0.59
CA SER A 632 20.76 26.53 1.39
C SER A 632 19.49 27.37 1.53
N ILE A 633 18.58 26.94 2.39
CA ILE A 633 17.67 27.86 3.06
C ILE A 633 17.76 27.61 4.56
N SER A 634 17.77 28.72 5.30
CA SER A 634 18.20 28.78 6.69
C SER A 634 17.46 27.79 7.58
N ARG A 635 18.23 27.15 8.46
CA ARG A 635 17.75 26.45 9.66
C ARG A 635 16.67 27.24 10.42
N GLU A 636 16.69 28.57 10.29
CA GLU A 636 15.70 29.48 10.88
C GLU A 636 14.30 29.28 10.30
N LEU A 637 14.09 29.08 8.99
CA LEU A 637 12.74 28.88 8.43
C LEU A 637 12.15 27.50 8.78
N HIS A 638 12.98 26.47 8.89
CA HIS A 638 12.57 25.11 9.27
C HIS A 638 12.27 24.95 10.78
N HIS A 639 12.92 25.74 11.64
CA HIS A 639 12.74 25.63 13.10
C HIS A 639 11.90 26.75 13.72
N THR A 640 11.75 27.92 13.09
CA THR A 640 10.82 28.96 13.58
C THR A 640 9.36 28.69 13.19
N TRP A 641 9.11 27.86 12.17
CA TRP A 641 7.79 27.32 11.80
C TRP A 641 7.56 25.88 12.30
N GLY A 642 8.27 25.49 13.36
CA GLY A 642 7.86 24.39 14.25
C GLY A 642 8.25 22.97 13.83
N GLY A 643 9.54 22.67 13.67
CA GLY A 643 10.05 21.29 13.73
C GLY A 643 9.44 20.31 12.71
N PHE A 644 9.72 19.02 12.87
CA PHE A 644 8.97 17.98 12.15
C PHE A 644 7.56 17.92 12.75
N GLY A 645 6.56 18.34 11.97
CA GLY A 645 5.14 18.22 12.29
C GLY A 645 4.48 19.49 12.82
N TYR A 646 3.29 19.80 12.29
CA TYR A 646 2.45 20.91 12.72
C TYR A 646 1.66 20.57 13.98
N PRO A 647 1.32 21.60 14.80
CA PRO A 647 0.52 21.36 15.98
C PRO A 647 -0.85 20.80 15.60
N TYR A 648 -1.42 20.06 16.55
CA TYR A 648 -2.83 19.72 16.59
C TYR A 648 -3.69 20.93 16.18
N PRO A 649 -4.68 20.79 15.28
CA PRO A 649 -5.40 19.56 14.95
C PRO A 649 -4.91 18.78 13.72
N TYR A 650 -3.76 19.10 13.13
CA TYR A 650 -3.19 18.20 12.10
C TYR A 650 -2.92 16.83 12.73
N PHE A 651 -3.38 15.75 12.09
CA PHE A 651 -3.18 14.38 12.60
C PHE A 651 -2.62 13.42 11.54
N GLN A 652 -2.57 13.84 10.27
CA GLN A 652 -2.02 13.07 9.14
C GLN A 652 -0.92 13.85 8.43
N ALA A 653 -0.09 13.17 7.65
CA ALA A 653 1.08 13.76 7.01
C ALA A 653 0.75 14.81 5.93
N ASN A 654 -0.31 14.59 5.14
CA ASN A 654 -0.74 15.44 4.02
C ASN A 654 0.23 15.51 2.82
N CYS A 655 1.18 14.58 2.68
CA CYS A 655 2.15 14.53 1.57
C CYS A 655 1.76 13.58 0.42
N GLY A 656 0.71 12.77 0.59
CA GLY A 656 0.31 11.71 -0.33
C GLY A 656 -0.15 12.18 -1.71
N ASP A 657 0.16 11.41 -2.76
CA ASP A 657 -0.49 11.50 -4.09
C ASP A 657 -2.01 11.26 -3.99
N PHE A 658 -2.41 10.43 -3.03
CA PHE A 658 -3.79 10.21 -2.61
C PHE A 658 -4.02 10.68 -1.17
N ASP A 659 -5.21 11.19 -0.87
CA ASP A 659 -5.64 11.49 0.49
C ASP A 659 -5.93 10.21 1.30
N LEU A 660 -6.23 10.38 2.59
CA LEU A 660 -6.46 9.29 3.54
C LEU A 660 -7.59 8.31 3.12
N ILE A 661 -8.55 8.77 2.32
CA ILE A 661 -9.67 7.96 1.83
C ILE A 661 -9.49 7.51 0.37
N GLY A 662 -8.32 7.75 -0.22
CA GLY A 662 -7.95 7.30 -1.56
C GLY A 662 -8.45 8.20 -2.70
N GLN A 663 -8.69 9.49 -2.45
CA GLN A 663 -8.97 10.46 -3.51
C GLN A 663 -7.66 11.08 -4.01
N ARG A 664 -7.58 11.29 -5.33
CA ARG A 664 -6.42 11.93 -5.96
C ARG A 664 -6.24 13.35 -5.42
N LYS A 665 -5.01 13.69 -5.07
CA LYS A 665 -4.56 15.05 -4.73
C LYS A 665 -3.86 15.70 -5.94
N PRO A 666 -3.64 17.02 -5.94
CA PRO A 666 -3.10 17.76 -7.10
C PRO A 666 -1.79 17.20 -7.65
N GLN A 667 -0.85 16.80 -6.80
CA GLN A 667 0.43 16.20 -7.22
C GLN A 667 0.25 14.91 -8.06
N ASN A 668 -0.82 14.13 -7.84
CA ASN A 668 -1.11 12.96 -8.65
C ASN A 668 -1.70 13.34 -10.03
N HIS A 669 -2.44 14.45 -10.12
CA HIS A 669 -2.82 15.01 -11.42
C HIS A 669 -1.59 15.48 -12.20
N TRP A 670 -0.66 16.15 -11.53
CA TRP A 670 0.61 16.54 -12.14
C TRP A 670 1.44 15.34 -12.59
N ARG A 671 1.58 14.30 -11.74
CA ARG A 671 2.25 13.04 -12.10
C ARG A 671 1.65 12.39 -13.34
N ALA A 672 0.32 12.38 -13.47
CA ALA A 672 -0.35 11.81 -14.64
C ALA A 672 0.02 12.55 -15.94
N ALA A 673 0.24 13.87 -15.88
CA ALA A 673 0.73 14.63 -17.03
C ALA A 673 2.21 14.35 -17.32
N VAL A 674 3.07 14.38 -16.28
CA VAL A 674 4.52 14.09 -16.41
C VAL A 674 4.78 12.72 -17.02
N THR A 675 4.03 11.71 -16.60
CA THR A 675 4.13 10.33 -17.12
C THR A 675 3.38 10.10 -18.43
N GLY A 676 2.76 11.13 -19.00
CA GLY A 676 1.98 11.04 -20.24
C GLY A 676 0.69 10.23 -20.14
N ARG A 677 0.27 9.81 -18.92
CA ARG A 677 -1.00 9.09 -18.69
C ARG A 677 -2.23 9.97 -18.88
N SER A 678 -2.07 11.29 -18.78
CA SER A 678 -3.11 12.26 -19.10
C SER A 678 -2.58 13.28 -20.10
N PRO A 679 -3.30 13.55 -21.22
CA PRO A 679 -2.89 14.58 -22.17
C PRO A 679 -3.09 15.99 -21.62
N VAL A 680 -4.01 16.16 -20.66
CA VAL A 680 -4.26 17.44 -19.98
C VAL A 680 -5.02 17.22 -18.67
N GLU A 681 -4.49 17.79 -17.61
CA GLU A 681 -5.17 18.02 -16.34
C GLU A 681 -5.38 19.53 -16.14
N LEU A 682 -6.48 19.90 -15.48
CA LEU A 682 -6.87 21.30 -15.26
C LEU A 682 -7.35 21.43 -13.83
N LEU A 683 -6.60 22.21 -13.06
CA LEU A 683 -6.80 22.44 -11.64
C LEU A 683 -6.69 23.95 -11.35
N VAL A 684 -7.30 24.37 -10.26
CA VAL A 684 -7.38 25.77 -9.86
C VAL A 684 -7.08 25.84 -8.37
N GLU A 685 -6.16 26.72 -7.99
CA GLU A 685 -5.85 26.98 -6.58
C GLU A 685 -7.10 27.47 -5.86
N ARG A 686 -7.37 26.90 -4.69
CA ARG A 686 -8.48 27.38 -3.87
C ARG A 686 -8.24 28.83 -3.44
N PRO A 687 -9.27 29.68 -3.45
CA PRO A 687 -9.15 31.06 -3.00
C PRO A 687 -8.63 31.12 -1.56
N THR A 688 -7.55 31.87 -1.35
CA THR A 688 -7.00 32.15 -0.01
C THR A 688 -7.63 33.39 0.61
N PRO A 689 -7.48 33.60 1.94
CA PRO A 689 -7.85 34.85 2.60
C PRO A 689 -7.19 36.08 1.95
N PRO A 690 -7.84 37.26 1.97
CA PRO A 690 -7.27 38.48 1.40
C PRO A 690 -5.87 38.79 1.96
N GLY A 691 -4.92 39.11 1.07
CA GLY A 691 -3.54 39.44 1.45
C GLY A 691 -2.62 38.24 1.68
N THR A 692 -3.08 37.01 1.40
CA THR A 692 -2.29 35.78 1.51
C THR A 692 -2.14 35.05 0.18
N GLU A 693 -1.10 34.23 0.05
CA GLU A 693 -0.80 33.42 -1.14
C GLU A 693 -0.57 31.96 -0.74
N GLN A 694 -0.69 31.01 -1.67
CA GLN A 694 -0.29 29.63 -1.40
C GLN A 694 1.19 29.42 -1.70
N VAL A 695 1.86 28.60 -0.88
CA VAL A 695 3.23 28.15 -1.08
C VAL A 695 3.29 26.63 -0.92
N ALA A 696 3.77 25.96 -1.97
CA ALA A 696 4.14 24.55 -1.90
C ALA A 696 5.46 24.36 -1.15
N LEU A 697 5.46 23.46 -0.17
CA LEU A 697 6.64 23.07 0.61
C LEU A 697 7.15 21.70 0.15
N TRP A 698 8.31 21.25 0.65
CA TRP A 698 8.99 20.04 0.15
C TRP A 698 8.10 18.81 0.11
N TRP A 699 7.46 18.49 1.23
CA TRP A 699 6.54 17.37 1.36
C TRP A 699 5.10 17.69 0.96
N GLY A 700 4.81 18.97 0.73
CA GLY A 700 3.48 19.44 0.41
C GLY A 700 3.30 19.68 -1.08
N TYR A 701 2.12 20.16 -1.41
CA TYR A 701 1.82 20.66 -2.73
C TYR A 701 0.81 21.81 -2.63
N TYR A 702 0.51 22.44 -3.75
CA TYR A 702 -0.56 23.43 -3.82
C TYR A 702 -1.90 22.78 -3.45
N ASP A 703 -2.75 23.59 -2.83
CA ASP A 703 -4.12 23.24 -2.51
C ASP A 703 -5.03 23.66 -3.67
N GLU A 704 -5.21 22.71 -4.59
CA GLU A 704 -5.94 22.89 -5.84
C GLU A 704 -7.10 21.91 -5.96
N LEU A 705 -8.14 22.31 -6.68
CA LEU A 705 -9.24 21.44 -7.08
C LEU A 705 -9.47 21.50 -8.59
N ALA A 706 -9.92 20.39 -9.15
CA ALA A 706 -10.56 20.36 -10.46
C ALA A 706 -11.97 21.01 -10.39
N SER A 707 -12.03 22.31 -10.09
CA SER A 707 -13.26 23.07 -9.88
C SER A 707 -13.24 24.44 -10.59
N TRP A 708 -14.41 24.83 -11.12
CA TRP A 708 -14.70 26.21 -11.56
C TRP A 708 -15.94 26.76 -10.83
N THR A 709 -16.12 26.33 -9.58
CA THR A 709 -17.19 26.76 -8.68
C THR A 709 -16.54 27.33 -7.44
N TRP A 710 -16.57 28.64 -7.29
CA TRP A 710 -15.86 29.38 -6.24
C TRP A 710 -16.78 30.44 -5.65
N ASP A 711 -16.79 30.56 -4.32
CA ASP A 711 -17.54 31.61 -3.62
C ASP A 711 -16.71 32.90 -3.58
N VAL A 712 -16.55 33.51 -4.76
CA VAL A 712 -15.76 34.73 -4.95
C VAL A 712 -16.49 35.67 -5.92
N GLU A 713 -16.22 36.97 -5.79
CA GLU A 713 -16.80 37.96 -6.70
C GLU A 713 -16.35 37.72 -8.15
N PRO A 714 -17.25 37.85 -9.14
CA PRO A 714 -16.86 37.84 -10.55
C PRO A 714 -15.75 38.85 -10.83
N GLY A 715 -14.75 38.43 -11.60
CA GLY A 715 -13.54 39.20 -11.89
C GLY A 715 -12.39 38.96 -10.91
N LYS A 716 -12.59 38.26 -9.77
CA LYS A 716 -11.47 37.89 -8.89
C LYS A 716 -10.43 37.09 -9.68
N PRO A 717 -9.14 37.47 -9.67
CA PRO A 717 -8.10 36.71 -10.33
C PRO A 717 -7.91 35.36 -9.63
N MET A 718 -7.95 34.28 -10.42
CA MET A 718 -7.74 32.90 -9.97
C MET A 718 -6.48 32.34 -10.61
N THR A 719 -5.65 31.64 -9.83
CA THR A 719 -4.51 30.88 -10.33
C THR A 719 -5.00 29.53 -10.88
N VAL A 720 -4.72 29.28 -12.16
CA VAL A 720 -5.13 28.07 -12.88
C VAL A 720 -3.88 27.33 -13.35
N HIS A 721 -3.80 26.05 -13.01
CA HIS A 721 -2.75 25.15 -13.47
C HIS A 721 -3.29 24.19 -14.53
N VAL A 722 -2.61 24.17 -15.67
CA VAL A 722 -2.79 23.16 -16.71
C VAL A 722 -1.57 22.26 -16.70
N TYR A 723 -1.73 21.01 -16.26
CA TYR A 723 -0.66 20.02 -16.37
C TYR A 723 -0.81 19.28 -17.69
N THR A 724 0.26 19.21 -18.48
CA THR A 724 0.24 18.53 -19.77
C THR A 724 1.64 18.10 -20.20
N PRO A 725 1.77 16.94 -20.86
CA PRO A 725 3.00 16.57 -21.56
C PRO A 725 3.17 17.32 -22.91
N GLY A 726 2.23 18.21 -23.28
CA GLY A 726 2.31 19.05 -24.47
C GLY A 726 3.27 20.22 -24.33
N ASP A 727 3.61 20.86 -25.46
CA ASP A 727 4.54 21.99 -25.50
C ASP A 727 3.90 23.30 -24.99
N SER A 728 2.57 23.40 -25.09
CA SER A 728 1.81 24.56 -24.65
C SER A 728 0.38 24.20 -24.28
N ALA A 729 -0.27 25.10 -23.57
CA ALA A 729 -1.69 25.05 -23.27
C ALA A 729 -2.33 26.41 -23.54
N ARG A 730 -3.60 26.37 -23.94
CA ARG A 730 -4.46 27.56 -24.02
C ARG A 730 -5.75 27.40 -23.23
N LEU A 731 -6.24 28.49 -22.65
CA LEU A 731 -7.48 28.56 -21.88
C LEU A 731 -8.60 29.25 -22.65
N LEU A 732 -9.79 28.66 -22.57
CA LEU A 732 -11.05 29.23 -23.01
C LEU A 732 -11.96 29.43 -21.80
N LEU A 733 -12.47 30.64 -21.60
CA LEU A 733 -13.53 30.95 -20.65
C LEU A 733 -14.82 31.24 -21.42
N ASN A 734 -15.86 30.46 -21.17
CA ASN A 734 -17.15 30.57 -21.85
C ASN A 734 -17.02 30.53 -23.39
N GLY A 735 -16.10 29.68 -23.88
CA GLY A 735 -15.80 29.51 -25.30
C GLY A 735 -14.90 30.58 -25.93
N LYS A 736 -14.50 31.61 -25.16
CA LYS A 736 -13.63 32.70 -25.63
C LYS A 736 -12.21 32.53 -25.09
N ALA A 737 -11.20 32.82 -25.91
CA ALA A 737 -9.82 32.81 -25.47
C ALA A 737 -9.60 33.82 -24.33
N VAL A 738 -8.95 33.39 -23.25
CA VAL A 738 -8.55 34.27 -22.16
C VAL A 738 -7.37 35.13 -22.65
N PRO A 739 -7.37 36.46 -22.47
CA PRO A 739 -6.19 37.28 -22.77
C PRO A 739 -4.97 36.81 -21.99
N GLY A 740 -3.83 36.56 -22.65
CA GLY A 740 -2.67 35.93 -22.01
C GLY A 740 -2.88 34.46 -21.63
N GLY A 741 -4.00 33.85 -22.05
CA GLY A 741 -4.39 32.48 -21.81
C GLY A 741 -3.74 31.48 -22.76
N GLU A 742 -2.52 31.74 -23.23
CA GLU A 742 -1.68 30.77 -23.94
C GLU A 742 -0.28 30.84 -23.32
N ALA A 743 0.22 29.70 -22.85
CA ALA A 743 1.50 29.60 -22.21
C ALA A 743 2.20 28.30 -22.60
N ARG A 744 3.52 28.35 -22.63
CA ARG A 744 4.37 27.17 -22.79
C ARG A 744 4.27 26.31 -21.53
N ALA A 745 4.21 24.99 -21.71
CA ALA A 745 4.24 24.01 -20.62
C ALA A 745 5.49 23.10 -20.57
N PRO A 746 6.60 23.32 -21.33
CA PRO A 746 7.72 22.38 -21.36
C PRO A 746 8.50 22.41 -20.04
N GLU A 747 8.47 23.54 -19.33
CA GLU A 747 9.07 23.66 -18.01
C GLU A 747 8.10 22.98 -17.02
N ARG A 748 8.47 21.78 -16.57
CA ARG A 748 7.75 20.99 -15.56
C ARG A 748 6.47 20.28 -16.02
N SER A 749 6.13 20.25 -17.30
CA SER A 749 4.83 19.72 -17.78
C SER A 749 3.64 20.48 -17.16
N MET A 750 3.79 21.79 -16.94
CA MET A 750 2.81 22.65 -16.27
C MET A 750 2.80 24.04 -16.91
N ALA A 751 1.61 24.60 -17.11
CA ALA A 751 1.39 26.00 -17.47
C ALA A 751 0.47 26.68 -16.45
N THR A 752 0.92 27.84 -15.94
CA THR A 752 0.18 28.63 -14.94
C THR A 752 -0.44 29.86 -15.57
N PHE A 753 -1.70 30.14 -15.23
CA PHE A 753 -2.47 31.27 -15.73
C PHE A 753 -3.13 32.03 -14.59
N THR A 754 -3.31 33.33 -14.76
CA THR A 754 -4.23 34.13 -13.95
C THR A 754 -5.49 34.40 -14.76
N VAL A 755 -6.63 33.88 -14.31
CA VAL A 755 -7.91 33.97 -15.02
C VAL A 755 -8.93 34.74 -14.15
N PRO A 756 -9.58 35.79 -14.66
CA PRO A 756 -10.66 36.44 -13.93
C PRO A 756 -11.85 35.47 -13.80
N TYR A 757 -12.34 35.27 -12.58
CA TYR A 757 -13.44 34.34 -12.34
C TYR A 757 -14.74 34.84 -13.01
N GLU A 758 -15.33 34.00 -13.86
CA GLU A 758 -16.69 34.17 -14.37
C GLU A 758 -17.39 32.80 -14.31
N PRO A 759 -18.58 32.69 -13.71
CA PRO A 759 -19.35 31.46 -13.75
C PRO A 759 -19.56 30.95 -15.18
N GLY A 760 -19.40 29.65 -15.39
CA GLY A 760 -19.60 29.00 -16.68
C GLY A 760 -18.61 27.86 -16.92
N GLU A 761 -17.88 27.90 -18.04
CA GLU A 761 -16.99 26.84 -18.49
C GLU A 761 -15.57 27.34 -18.68
N LEU A 762 -14.62 26.77 -17.93
CA LEU A 762 -13.19 26.94 -18.15
C LEU A 762 -12.66 25.70 -18.85
N THR A 763 -12.09 25.86 -20.05
CA THR A 763 -11.53 24.76 -20.83
C THR A 763 -10.04 24.97 -21.09
N ALA A 764 -9.23 23.99 -20.73
CA ALA A 764 -7.85 23.89 -21.16
C ALA A 764 -7.75 23.05 -22.42
N VAL A 765 -6.94 23.52 -23.37
CA VAL A 765 -6.57 22.80 -24.58
C VAL A 765 -5.05 22.69 -24.60
N ALA A 766 -4.55 21.46 -24.49
CA ALA A 766 -3.13 21.16 -24.58
C ALA A 766 -2.73 20.87 -26.02
N THR A 767 -1.56 21.37 -26.42
CA THR A 767 -1.04 21.20 -27.77
C THR A 767 0.40 20.71 -27.78
N ARG A 768 0.76 19.93 -28.79
CA ARG A 768 2.13 19.50 -29.11
C ARG A 768 2.38 19.76 -30.59
N ASN A 769 3.48 20.42 -30.93
CA ASN A 769 3.80 20.83 -32.30
C ASN A 769 2.66 21.60 -33.00
N GLY A 770 1.88 22.37 -32.23
CA GLY A 770 0.71 23.12 -32.74
C GLY A 770 -0.57 22.31 -32.92
N GLU A 771 -0.56 21.00 -32.67
CA GLU A 771 -1.74 20.13 -32.74
C GLU A 771 -2.33 19.86 -31.36
N GLU A 772 -3.67 19.79 -31.25
CA GLU A 772 -4.34 19.46 -30.00
C GLU A 772 -4.13 17.99 -29.62
N ILE A 773 -3.57 17.77 -28.43
CA ILE A 773 -3.40 16.42 -27.86
C ILE A 773 -4.48 16.07 -26.84
N GLY A 774 -5.20 17.07 -26.33
CA GLY A 774 -6.33 16.86 -25.42
C GLY A 774 -6.94 18.17 -24.93
N ARG A 775 -8.17 18.05 -24.41
CA ARG A 775 -8.87 19.14 -23.74
C ARG A 775 -9.56 18.69 -22.46
N LYS A 776 -9.64 19.58 -21.48
CA LYS A 776 -10.36 19.35 -20.22
C LYS A 776 -11.18 20.58 -19.85
N THR A 777 -12.44 20.36 -19.45
CA THR A 777 -13.37 21.44 -19.11
C THR A 777 -13.84 21.30 -17.67
N LEU A 778 -13.67 22.37 -16.89
CA LEU A 778 -14.31 22.58 -15.61
C LEU A 778 -15.56 23.43 -15.79
N ARG A 779 -16.61 23.13 -15.01
CA ARG A 779 -17.93 23.76 -15.14
C ARG A 779 -18.38 24.26 -13.78
N THR A 780 -18.92 25.47 -13.73
CA THR A 780 -19.61 25.95 -12.53
C THR A 780 -20.85 25.08 -12.28
N VAL A 781 -20.95 24.55 -11.05
CA VAL A 781 -22.06 23.69 -10.62
C VAL A 781 -23.05 24.46 -9.76
N GLY A 782 -24.26 23.91 -9.63
CA GLY A 782 -25.28 24.49 -8.77
C GLY A 782 -25.03 24.24 -7.29
N ALA A 783 -25.87 24.82 -6.44
CA ALA A 783 -25.86 24.55 -5.00
C ALA A 783 -26.07 23.05 -4.70
N PRO A 784 -25.52 22.54 -3.57
CA PRO A 784 -25.81 21.20 -3.06
C PRO A 784 -27.31 20.89 -3.05
N ALA A 785 -27.70 19.73 -3.57
CA ALA A 785 -29.10 19.32 -3.64
C ALA A 785 -29.36 17.86 -3.22
N ALA A 786 -28.36 16.98 -3.32
CA ALA A 786 -28.51 15.57 -2.98
C ALA A 786 -27.18 14.93 -2.58
N LEU A 787 -27.26 13.77 -1.93
CA LEU A 787 -26.15 12.84 -1.74
C LEU A 787 -26.16 11.78 -2.84
N ARG A 788 -24.98 11.26 -3.20
CA ARG A 788 -24.79 10.07 -4.05
C ARG A 788 -23.86 9.09 -3.33
N LEU A 789 -24.19 7.80 -3.37
CA LEU A 789 -23.37 6.73 -2.77
C LEU A 789 -22.76 5.87 -3.87
N VAL A 790 -21.45 5.66 -3.80
CA VAL A 790 -20.66 4.90 -4.79
C VAL A 790 -19.85 3.83 -4.05
N PRO A 791 -20.34 2.59 -3.96
CA PRO A 791 -19.56 1.49 -3.39
C PRO A 791 -18.47 1.03 -4.38
N ASP A 792 -17.31 0.61 -3.84
CA ASP A 792 -16.21 0.03 -4.63
C ASP A 792 -16.50 -1.42 -5.06
N VAL A 793 -17.25 -2.15 -4.23
CA VAL A 793 -17.70 -3.54 -4.50
C VAL A 793 -19.21 -3.61 -4.75
N LYS A 794 -19.66 -4.69 -5.41
CA LYS A 794 -21.08 -4.92 -5.71
C LYS A 794 -21.77 -5.86 -4.74
N ASP A 795 -21.00 -6.68 -4.07
CA ASP A 795 -21.43 -7.72 -3.14
C ASP A 795 -20.34 -7.97 -2.11
N LEU A 796 -20.70 -8.64 -1.03
CA LEU A 796 -19.80 -9.04 0.05
C LEU A 796 -19.98 -10.53 0.35
N THR A 797 -18.95 -11.15 0.90
CA THR A 797 -19.04 -12.46 1.53
C THR A 797 -19.43 -12.33 3.01
N THR A 798 -19.75 -13.46 3.66
CA THR A 798 -19.92 -13.49 5.11
C THR A 798 -18.59 -13.43 5.87
N GLY A 799 -17.45 -13.48 5.19
CA GLY A 799 -16.13 -13.39 5.80
C GLY A 799 -15.89 -12.02 6.41
N ARG A 800 -15.28 -11.98 7.60
CA ARG A 800 -14.97 -10.72 8.29
C ARG A 800 -13.82 -9.94 7.64
N ASP A 801 -13.17 -10.51 6.64
CA ASP A 801 -12.05 -9.88 5.91
C ASP A 801 -12.52 -9.05 4.71
N ASP A 802 -13.82 -9.11 4.42
CA ASP A 802 -14.44 -8.36 3.34
C ASP A 802 -14.90 -6.97 3.82
N LEU A 803 -14.88 -6.00 2.90
CA LEU A 803 -15.26 -4.61 3.16
C LEU A 803 -15.91 -3.99 1.92
N ALA A 804 -16.88 -3.11 2.16
CA ALA A 804 -17.35 -2.17 1.14
C ALA A 804 -16.98 -0.74 1.54
N HIS A 805 -16.18 -0.09 0.69
CA HIS A 805 -15.83 1.32 0.81
C HIS A 805 -16.83 2.13 -0.01
N VAL A 806 -17.76 2.81 0.67
CA VAL A 806 -18.81 3.60 0.02
C VAL A 806 -18.43 5.07 0.04
N LEU A 807 -18.03 5.60 -1.12
CA LEU A 807 -17.80 7.02 -1.29
C LEU A 807 -19.14 7.76 -1.27
N VAL A 808 -19.21 8.82 -0.49
CA VAL A 808 -20.39 9.66 -0.30
C VAL A 808 -20.09 11.01 -0.95
N GLU A 809 -20.86 11.38 -1.95
CA GLU A 809 -20.65 12.60 -2.74
C GLU A 809 -21.81 13.57 -2.58
N VAL A 810 -21.50 14.86 -2.42
CA VAL A 810 -22.48 15.96 -2.49
C VAL A 810 -22.64 16.37 -3.95
N VAL A 811 -23.87 16.34 -4.46
CA VAL A 811 -24.17 16.67 -5.85
C VAL A 811 -25.23 17.76 -5.98
N ASP A 812 -25.15 18.54 -7.06
CA ASP A 812 -26.13 19.57 -7.41
C ASP A 812 -27.44 18.95 -7.97
N SER A 813 -28.41 19.81 -8.31
CA SER A 813 -29.70 19.37 -8.85
C SER A 813 -29.61 18.64 -10.20
N ARG A 814 -28.47 18.72 -10.89
CA ARG A 814 -28.16 18.03 -12.15
C ARG A 814 -27.27 16.79 -11.94
N GLY A 815 -26.95 16.42 -10.69
CA GLY A 815 -26.14 15.25 -10.36
C GLY A 815 -24.63 15.44 -10.56
N ARG A 816 -24.16 16.69 -10.66
CA ARG A 816 -22.73 17.03 -10.76
C ARG A 816 -22.16 17.18 -9.35
N LEU A 817 -20.95 16.66 -9.11
CA LEU A 817 -20.24 16.84 -7.83
C LEU A 817 -20.11 18.33 -7.50
N VAL A 818 -20.34 18.69 -6.24
CA VAL A 818 -20.05 20.03 -5.71
C VAL A 818 -18.65 20.00 -5.06
N PRO A 819 -17.59 20.46 -5.76
CA PRO A 819 -16.22 20.06 -5.43
C PRO A 819 -15.64 20.62 -4.14
N ASP A 820 -16.24 21.65 -3.55
CA ASP A 820 -15.78 22.28 -2.30
C ASP A 820 -16.88 22.23 -1.21
N ALA A 821 -17.86 21.34 -1.37
CA ALA A 821 -18.95 21.22 -0.40
C ALA A 821 -18.46 20.58 0.90
N THR A 822 -18.74 21.29 1.99
CA THR A 822 -18.49 20.85 3.37
C THR A 822 -19.84 20.73 4.08
N VAL A 823 -20.34 19.50 4.19
CA VAL A 823 -21.68 19.20 4.74
C VAL A 823 -21.57 18.05 5.73
N GLU A 824 -22.20 18.19 6.89
CA GLU A 824 -22.32 17.07 7.83
C GLU A 824 -23.26 16.00 7.28
N VAL A 825 -22.75 14.78 7.12
CA VAL A 825 -23.52 13.60 6.72
C VAL A 825 -23.65 12.67 7.91
N THR A 826 -24.86 12.18 8.15
CA THR A 826 -25.16 11.11 9.11
C THR A 826 -25.40 9.79 8.39
N PHE A 827 -24.96 8.70 9.00
CA PHE A 827 -24.99 7.35 8.42
C PHE A 827 -25.87 6.43 9.24
N GLU A 828 -26.66 5.61 8.56
CA GLU A 828 -27.47 4.56 9.18
C GLU A 828 -27.20 3.24 8.44
N VAL A 829 -26.71 2.24 9.18
CA VAL A 829 -26.45 0.90 8.65
C VAL A 829 -27.50 -0.08 9.18
N ARG A 830 -28.11 -0.86 8.28
CA ARG A 830 -29.08 -1.89 8.63
C ARG A 830 -28.74 -3.22 7.94
N GLY A 831 -29.08 -4.32 8.61
CA GLY A 831 -29.06 -5.66 8.03
C GLY A 831 -27.82 -6.48 8.38
N ALA A 832 -27.19 -7.08 7.38
CA ALA A 832 -26.17 -8.12 7.53
C ALA A 832 -24.74 -7.61 7.78
N GLY A 833 -24.58 -6.52 8.53
CA GLY A 833 -23.29 -5.88 8.72
C GLY A 833 -23.35 -4.65 9.62
N GLU A 834 -22.21 -3.97 9.72
CA GLU A 834 -21.97 -2.83 10.60
C GLU A 834 -21.15 -1.74 9.90
N LEU A 835 -21.13 -0.55 10.50
CA LEU A 835 -20.24 0.53 10.11
C LEU A 835 -18.86 0.28 10.75
N ALA A 836 -17.85 0.00 9.94
CA ALA A 836 -16.49 -0.23 10.42
C ALA A 836 -15.75 1.08 10.71
N GLY A 837 -15.98 2.10 9.87
CA GLY A 837 -15.41 3.43 10.06
C GLY A 837 -15.95 4.45 9.07
N VAL A 838 -15.73 5.73 9.37
CA VAL A 838 -16.05 6.88 8.50
C VAL A 838 -14.89 7.84 8.46
N GLY A 839 -14.69 8.54 7.34
CA GLY A 839 -13.63 9.54 7.23
C GLY A 839 -13.80 10.46 6.04
N ASN A 840 -12.85 11.38 5.87
CA ASN A 840 -12.72 12.25 4.72
C ASN A 840 -11.22 12.51 4.45
N GLY A 841 -10.90 13.33 3.45
CA GLY A 841 -9.52 13.69 3.13
C GLY A 841 -8.97 14.90 3.87
N ASN A 842 -9.67 15.46 4.86
CA ASN A 842 -9.24 16.70 5.54
C ASN A 842 -8.15 16.36 6.59
N PRO A 843 -6.93 16.94 6.48
CA PRO A 843 -5.82 16.61 7.36
C PRO A 843 -5.94 17.07 8.82
N HIS A 844 -6.94 17.88 9.12
CA HIS A 844 -7.14 18.47 10.44
C HIS A 844 -8.59 18.35 10.93
N ASN A 845 -9.44 17.55 10.28
CA ASN A 845 -10.77 17.19 10.79
C ASN A 845 -10.65 16.02 11.78
N VAL A 846 -10.49 16.37 13.05
CA VAL A 846 -10.29 15.45 14.19
C VAL A 846 -11.57 14.75 14.68
N ASP A 847 -12.65 14.75 13.88
CA ASP A 847 -13.88 14.04 14.27
C ASP A 847 -13.62 12.52 14.37
N SER A 848 -14.39 11.84 15.23
CA SER A 848 -14.28 10.39 15.46
C SER A 848 -14.49 9.55 14.19
N PHE A 849 -13.56 8.62 13.93
CA PHE A 849 -13.70 7.64 12.83
C PHE A 849 -14.79 6.59 13.06
N ARG A 850 -15.38 6.52 14.26
CA ARG A 850 -16.37 5.49 14.64
C ARG A 850 -17.79 6.03 14.78
N GLN A 851 -17.96 7.32 15.03
CA GLN A 851 -19.30 7.92 15.11
C GLN A 851 -19.96 7.90 13.73
N PRO A 852 -21.28 7.61 13.64
CA PRO A 852 -21.99 7.47 12.36
C PRO A 852 -22.32 8.83 11.73
N ARG A 853 -21.34 9.74 11.70
CA ARG A 853 -21.42 11.04 11.04
C ARG A 853 -20.04 11.51 10.60
N ARG A 854 -19.99 12.31 9.54
CA ARG A 854 -18.77 12.92 9.04
C ARG A 854 -19.08 14.13 8.18
N HIS A 855 -18.31 15.20 8.33
CA HIS A 855 -18.28 16.28 7.36
C HIS A 855 -17.67 15.82 6.04
N THR A 856 -18.28 16.19 4.92
CA THR A 856 -17.59 16.05 3.63
C THR A 856 -16.42 17.01 3.54
N TRP A 857 -15.38 16.59 2.82
CA TRP A 857 -14.25 17.41 2.40
C TRP A 857 -14.15 17.30 0.89
N HIS A 858 -14.05 18.44 0.22
CA HIS A 858 -14.11 18.50 -1.25
C HIS A 858 -15.36 17.80 -1.84
N GLY A 859 -16.50 17.96 -1.17
CA GLY A 859 -17.77 17.33 -1.52
C GLY A 859 -17.81 15.82 -1.27
N LYS A 860 -16.81 15.23 -0.59
CA LYS A 860 -16.69 13.79 -0.39
C LYS A 860 -16.49 13.37 1.06
N ALA A 861 -17.05 12.23 1.42
CA ALA A 861 -16.71 11.48 2.64
C ALA A 861 -16.70 9.98 2.31
N LEU A 862 -16.23 9.16 3.23
CA LEU A 862 -16.17 7.72 3.10
C LEU A 862 -16.92 7.06 4.26
N ALA A 863 -17.73 6.05 3.96
CA ALA A 863 -18.29 5.11 4.93
C ALA A 863 -17.84 3.70 4.58
N ILE A 864 -17.27 2.98 5.55
CA ILE A 864 -16.74 1.63 5.36
C ILE A 864 -17.67 0.65 6.06
N LEU A 865 -18.18 -0.33 5.31
CA LEU A 865 -19.11 -1.35 5.80
C LEU A 865 -18.40 -2.69 5.93
N ARG A 866 -18.66 -3.41 7.04
CA ARG A 866 -18.12 -4.76 7.30
C ARG A 866 -19.27 -5.75 7.53
N PRO A 867 -19.25 -6.95 6.95
CA PRO A 867 -20.30 -7.95 7.13
C PRO A 867 -20.30 -8.54 8.55
N ALA A 868 -21.48 -8.96 9.02
CA ALA A 868 -21.69 -9.49 10.38
C ALA A 868 -21.87 -11.04 10.37
N LYS A 869 -21.01 -11.75 9.62
CA LYS A 869 -20.95 -13.24 9.56
C LYS A 869 -22.25 -13.96 9.18
N ARG A 870 -23.18 -13.27 8.52
CA ARG A 870 -24.47 -13.86 8.14
C ARG A 870 -24.87 -13.40 6.75
N PRO A 871 -25.46 -14.27 5.92
CA PRO A 871 -25.95 -13.86 4.62
C PRO A 871 -27.14 -12.92 4.78
N GLY A 872 -27.39 -12.10 3.77
CA GLY A 872 -28.53 -11.19 3.75
C GLY A 872 -28.29 -9.96 2.91
N ARG A 873 -28.86 -8.83 3.35
CA ARG A 873 -28.70 -7.52 2.70
C ARG A 873 -28.06 -6.56 3.70
N LEU A 874 -27.03 -5.84 3.28
CA LEU A 874 -26.39 -4.78 4.04
C LEU A 874 -26.73 -3.44 3.39
N THR A 875 -27.46 -2.59 4.11
CA THR A 875 -27.95 -1.31 3.59
C THR A 875 -27.31 -0.16 4.34
N LEU A 876 -26.72 0.78 3.61
CA LEU A 876 -26.27 2.07 4.11
C LEU A 876 -27.27 3.15 3.66
N THR A 877 -27.66 4.03 4.57
CA THR A 877 -28.41 5.26 4.28
C THR A 877 -27.59 6.45 4.76
N ALA A 878 -27.43 7.45 3.90
CA ALA A 878 -26.75 8.71 4.22
C ALA A 878 -27.74 9.88 4.16
N ARG A 879 -27.69 10.76 5.17
CA ARG A 879 -28.59 11.92 5.31
C ARG A 879 -27.80 13.17 5.67
N ALA A 880 -28.21 14.30 5.12
CA ALA A 880 -27.68 15.62 5.45
C ALA A 880 -28.82 16.64 5.42
N SER A 881 -28.76 17.64 6.30
CA SER A 881 -29.80 18.68 6.37
C SER A 881 -29.93 19.42 5.03
N GLY A 882 -31.16 19.62 4.56
CA GLY A 882 -31.44 20.31 3.29
C GLY A 882 -31.11 19.53 2.00
N LEU A 883 -30.50 18.34 2.08
CA LEU A 883 -30.15 17.51 0.91
C LEU A 883 -31.05 16.29 0.78
N ARG A 884 -31.35 15.87 -0.45
CA ARG A 884 -31.98 14.56 -0.68
C ARG A 884 -31.04 13.44 -0.21
N SER A 885 -31.54 12.60 0.69
CA SER A 885 -30.82 11.43 1.22
C SER A 885 -30.57 10.38 0.13
N ALA A 886 -29.59 9.52 0.34
CA ALA A 886 -29.27 8.40 -0.55
C ALA A 886 -29.14 7.08 0.24
N SER A 887 -29.39 5.96 -0.43
CA SER A 887 -29.20 4.63 0.14
C SER A 887 -28.63 3.67 -0.90
N VAL A 888 -27.80 2.74 -0.45
CA VAL A 888 -27.26 1.64 -1.24
C VAL A 888 -27.42 0.34 -0.46
N THR A 889 -27.76 -0.75 -1.16
CA THR A 889 -27.87 -2.08 -0.55
C THR A 889 -26.99 -3.08 -1.29
N LEU A 890 -26.12 -3.74 -0.54
CA LEU A 890 -25.22 -4.77 -1.03
C LEU A 890 -25.72 -6.16 -0.55
N PRO A 891 -25.74 -7.19 -1.42
CA PRO A 891 -25.97 -8.56 -0.98
C PRO A 891 -24.75 -9.08 -0.22
N VAL A 892 -25.01 -9.86 0.82
CA VAL A 892 -23.99 -10.59 1.59
C VAL A 892 -24.23 -12.09 1.38
N GLY A 893 -23.32 -12.75 0.68
CA GLY A 893 -23.37 -14.18 0.34
C GLY A 893 -22.38 -15.01 1.14
N ARG A 894 -22.54 -16.34 1.18
CA ARG A 894 -21.46 -17.20 1.69
C ARG A 894 -20.30 -17.19 0.67
N PRO A 895 -19.04 -17.36 1.11
CA PRO A 895 -17.93 -17.63 0.19
C PRO A 895 -18.30 -18.77 -0.75
N GLY A 896 -18.00 -18.59 -2.04
CA GLY A 896 -18.33 -19.54 -3.12
C GLY A 896 -17.37 -20.71 -3.22
#